data_AF-A0A397BX62-F1
#
_entry.id   AF-A0A397BX62-F1
#
_cell.length_a   1.000
_cell.length_b   1.000
_cell.length_c   1.000
_cell.angle_alpha   90.00
_cell.angle_beta   90.00
_cell.angle_gamma   90.00
#
_symmetry.space_group_name_H-M   'P 1'
#
loop_
_entity.id
_entity.type
_entity.pdbx_description
1 polymer ?
#
loop_
_entity_poly.entity_id
_entity_poly.type
_entity_poly.pdbx_seq_one_letter_code
_entity_poly.pdbx_strand_id
1 'polypeptide(L)'
;MRKQWVRLHDIHGVVRWTRRFLDAAQVPDAHVIQMNTPPLPSTPPPLPPSSSGNLSPVVESPRTTHQSSIDCASPNDLLQKLNQAPTEDCRVIMWQPLDSTPANVTVLGSVVPPATASSLLEISKLPFYMKYAWFLHQVHDLVVPYDELHIKVKVMRDAIVQEAVENLVSYPPRALCAIVRYEFTGESAQDAGAVQREWCYLCPISGSITLGRYMLVSEGLLVEANGLFVVLNREDNSYFINPNSSHAWRLLYLLEHDNAQDLALTFSVSETHGHNTVVEVELVENGHLRGVTDANKAEYVRLMVRYLVFGRVEAQLSALLQGVYDVVPPELLMPFDHKELILCGLAEVDVADWKANTVTSSNLDNSSPLQVVPTMTKTFDAQDTLPKLPIPELADSLKHYARSVSVLQTPEEHAATQKKIDSFLAHDGAALQEKLIEYAKDKNSFIEDFWYEAYFNYKASVVLNVNPFFVLEDDPTPSRANQVSRATSLIVSSLKFIHALRTETMKPDVWRTTPLCMNQFRMLFATARCPTETNDAVQVAPNSKHIVIVCRNQFYWFDVMWEDGTAAITEREIMDNLRRIVDDANSRPPATVSSSAVGVLTTEHRVSWAKLRKIDRALFLVCLDHTSPPTASDFASTALHGTYEIVQGHQTGTCMNRWYDKLQIIVCDNGVAGVNFEHSVVDGHTVLRFASDVFTDTVIRYSSVL
;
A
#
# COMPACT_ATOMS: atom_id res chain seq x y z
N MET A 1 17.85 1.14 -17.97
CA MET A 1 18.25 1.78 -19.25
C MET A 1 17.15 2.75 -19.70
N ARG A 2 17.39 3.70 -20.63
CA ARG A 2 16.37 4.36 -21.49
C ARG A 2 15.84 5.78 -21.21
N LYS A 3 16.45 6.67 -20.41
CA LYS A 3 16.17 8.12 -20.64
C LYS A 3 16.75 8.65 -21.96
N GLN A 4 17.56 7.82 -22.63
CA GLN A 4 18.25 8.18 -23.86
C GLN A 4 17.52 7.73 -25.13
N TRP A 5 16.66 6.71 -25.11
CA TRP A 5 16.06 6.13 -26.32
C TRP A 5 14.53 6.25 -26.29
N VAL A 6 13.94 6.82 -27.34
CA VAL A 6 12.49 7.05 -27.48
C VAL A 6 12.00 6.68 -28.87
N ARG A 7 10.72 6.30 -28.98
CA ARG A 7 10.07 6.15 -30.29
C ARG A 7 9.65 7.54 -30.80
N LEU A 8 9.98 7.88 -32.03
CA LEU A 8 9.55 9.11 -32.71
C LEU A 8 9.24 8.83 -34.17
N HIS A 9 8.50 9.73 -34.82
CA HIS A 9 8.36 9.71 -36.27
C HIS A 9 9.66 10.18 -36.93
N ASP A 10 10.09 9.45 -37.95
CA ASP A 10 11.08 9.94 -38.90
C ASP A 10 10.46 10.94 -39.89
N ILE A 11 11.29 11.50 -40.77
CA ILE A 11 10.86 12.47 -41.80
C ILE A 11 9.83 11.92 -42.81
N HIS A 12 9.60 10.61 -42.81
CA HIS A 12 8.63 9.91 -43.66
C HIS A 12 7.40 9.42 -42.86
N GLY A 13 7.28 9.81 -41.59
CA GLY A 13 6.16 9.43 -40.72
C GLY A 13 6.28 8.02 -40.12
N VAL A 14 7.40 7.33 -40.30
CA VAL A 14 7.62 5.97 -39.79
C VAL A 14 8.19 6.03 -38.37
N VAL A 15 7.66 5.19 -37.47
CA VAL A 15 8.13 5.12 -36.08
C VAL A 15 9.52 4.49 -36.01
N ARG A 16 10.51 5.18 -35.43
CA ARG A 16 11.88 4.69 -35.20
C ARG A 16 12.37 4.96 -33.78
N TRP A 17 13.35 4.16 -33.35
CA TRP A 17 14.12 4.45 -32.15
C TRP A 17 15.02 5.66 -32.40
N THR A 18 14.90 6.67 -31.55
CA THR A 18 15.67 7.91 -31.62
C THR A 18 16.37 8.16 -30.30
N ARG A 19 17.60 8.64 -30.37
CA ARG A 19 18.42 8.97 -29.21
C ARG A 19 18.28 10.45 -28.83
N ARG A 20 18.03 10.75 -27.56
CA ARG A 20 17.84 12.12 -27.05
C ARG A 20 19.15 12.90 -26.84
N PHE A 21 20.30 12.23 -26.73
CA PHE A 21 21.60 12.86 -26.47
C PHE A 21 22.65 12.32 -27.45
N LEU A 22 23.18 13.17 -28.33
CA LEU A 22 24.16 12.79 -29.35
C LEU A 22 25.63 12.87 -28.86
N ASP A 23 25.90 13.62 -27.78
CA ASP A 23 27.27 14.06 -27.42
C ASP A 23 27.99 13.23 -26.34
N ALA A 24 27.55 12.01 -26.01
CA ALA A 24 28.25 11.18 -25.03
C ALA A 24 29.38 10.37 -25.69
N ALA A 25 30.63 10.61 -25.27
CA ALA A 25 31.85 9.95 -25.78
C ALA A 25 31.88 8.41 -25.57
N GLN A 26 31.07 7.89 -24.64
CA GLN A 26 30.80 6.47 -24.47
C GLN A 26 29.30 6.25 -24.28
N VAL A 27 28.74 5.32 -25.05
CA VAL A 27 27.32 5.00 -25.06
C VAL A 27 27.17 3.56 -24.64
N PRO A 28 26.41 3.25 -23.57
CA PRO A 28 26.15 1.86 -23.22
C PRO A 28 25.20 1.24 -24.26
N ASP A 29 25.52 0.03 -24.70
CA ASP A 29 24.70 -0.72 -25.65
C ASP A 29 23.28 -0.93 -25.12
N ALA A 30 22.27 -0.59 -25.94
CA ALA A 30 20.87 -0.76 -25.60
C ALA A 30 20.31 -2.01 -26.28
N HIS A 31 19.50 -2.78 -25.55
CA HIS A 31 18.91 -4.02 -26.03
C HIS A 31 17.39 -4.04 -25.82
N VAL A 32 16.70 -4.81 -26.67
CA VAL A 32 15.29 -5.18 -26.52
C VAL A 32 15.16 -6.69 -26.32
N ILE A 33 14.15 -7.06 -25.55
CA ILE A 33 13.79 -8.45 -25.28
C ILE A 33 12.74 -8.85 -26.33
N GLN A 34 13.00 -9.94 -27.05
CA GLN A 34 12.06 -10.53 -28.01
C GLN A 34 11.92 -12.03 -27.79
N MET A 35 10.76 -12.59 -28.13
CA MET A 35 10.51 -14.03 -28.18
C MET A 35 10.54 -14.52 -29.62
N ASN A 36 11.26 -15.61 -29.91
CA ASN A 36 11.32 -16.18 -31.26
C ASN A 36 10.46 -17.46 -31.38
N THR A 37 9.91 -17.73 -32.56
CA THR A 37 9.35 -19.04 -32.95
C THR A 37 10.36 -19.82 -33.80
N PRO A 38 10.53 -21.14 -33.60
CA PRO A 38 11.25 -21.96 -34.57
C PRO A 38 10.53 -21.94 -35.94
N PRO A 39 11.26 -22.05 -37.07
CA PRO A 39 10.66 -22.00 -38.40
C PRO A 39 9.74 -23.20 -38.63
N LEU A 40 8.49 -22.96 -39.05
CA LEU A 40 7.54 -24.02 -39.41
C LEU A 40 8.07 -24.88 -40.59
N PRO A 41 7.81 -26.21 -40.60
CA PRO A 41 8.12 -27.05 -41.75
C PRO A 41 7.30 -26.66 -42.99
N SER A 42 7.95 -26.75 -44.16
CA SER A 42 7.57 -26.19 -45.47
C SER A 42 6.35 -26.82 -46.16
N THR A 43 5.42 -27.42 -45.42
CA THR A 43 4.19 -28.01 -46.00
C THR A 43 3.02 -27.82 -45.04
N PRO A 44 1.96 -27.10 -45.45
CA PRO A 44 0.76 -26.98 -44.62
C PRO A 44 0.08 -28.36 -44.52
N PRO A 45 -0.35 -28.80 -43.32
CA PRO A 45 -1.18 -29.99 -43.20
C PRO A 45 -2.56 -29.71 -43.85
N PRO A 46 -3.23 -30.75 -44.41
CA PRO A 46 -4.51 -30.56 -45.07
C PRO A 46 -5.58 -30.09 -44.06
N LEU A 47 -6.41 -29.14 -44.50
CA LEU A 47 -7.56 -28.64 -43.73
C LEU A 47 -8.47 -29.81 -43.33
N PRO A 48 -8.86 -29.93 -42.04
CA PRO A 48 -9.91 -30.86 -41.66
C PRO A 48 -11.26 -30.38 -42.23
N PRO A 49 -12.20 -31.31 -42.50
CA PRO A 49 -13.46 -30.96 -43.13
C PRO A 49 -14.27 -30.04 -42.21
N SER A 50 -14.98 -29.10 -42.82
CA SER A 50 -15.94 -28.20 -42.18
C SER A 50 -17.04 -29.02 -41.48
N SER A 51 -16.84 -29.31 -40.19
CA SER A 51 -17.92 -29.74 -39.32
C SER A 51 -18.66 -28.49 -38.82
N SER A 52 -19.77 -28.21 -39.48
CA SER A 52 -20.90 -27.51 -38.87
C SER A 52 -21.43 -28.36 -37.71
N GLY A 53 -20.72 -28.36 -36.59
CA GLY A 53 -21.16 -28.90 -35.33
C GLY A 53 -21.54 -27.74 -34.43
N ASN A 54 -22.84 -27.58 -34.15
CA ASN A 54 -23.31 -26.74 -33.07
C ASN A 54 -22.57 -27.18 -31.79
N LEU A 55 -21.56 -26.41 -31.39
CA LEU A 55 -21.06 -26.48 -30.03
C LEU A 55 -22.21 -25.97 -29.16
N SER A 56 -22.77 -26.86 -28.35
CA SER A 56 -23.64 -26.47 -27.24
C SER A 56 -22.94 -25.35 -26.45
N PRO A 57 -23.66 -24.33 -25.96
CA PRO A 57 -23.08 -23.13 -25.34
C PRO A 57 -22.35 -23.38 -24.00
N VAL A 58 -22.14 -24.65 -23.65
CA VAL A 58 -21.52 -25.11 -22.41
C VAL A 58 -20.42 -26.10 -22.77
N VAL A 59 -19.17 -25.74 -22.49
CA VAL A 59 -18.05 -26.69 -22.48
C VAL A 59 -17.92 -27.20 -21.04
N GLU A 60 -18.29 -28.46 -20.81
CA GLU A 60 -18.04 -29.16 -19.54
C GLU A 60 -16.65 -29.78 -19.57
N SER A 61 -15.87 -29.62 -18.49
CA SER A 61 -14.54 -30.25 -18.40
C SER A 61 -14.64 -31.79 -18.37
N PRO A 62 -13.73 -32.54 -19.03
CA PRO A 62 -13.78 -33.99 -19.02
C PRO A 62 -13.47 -34.55 -17.62
N ARG A 63 -14.40 -35.31 -17.04
CA ARG A 63 -14.07 -36.20 -15.91
C ARG A 63 -13.27 -37.39 -16.42
N THR A 64 -11.96 -37.40 -16.22
CA THR A 64 -11.20 -38.65 -16.18
C THR A 64 -11.03 -39.11 -14.74
N THR A 65 -12.00 -39.92 -14.30
CA THR A 65 -11.82 -40.86 -13.19
C THR A 65 -10.70 -41.85 -13.55
N HIS A 66 -9.47 -41.57 -13.13
CA HIS A 66 -8.50 -42.62 -12.84
C HIS A 66 -8.30 -42.68 -11.33
N GLN A 67 -9.07 -43.57 -10.69
CA GLN A 67 -8.70 -44.13 -9.40
C GLN A 67 -7.43 -44.97 -9.59
N SER A 68 -6.27 -44.31 -9.55
CA SER A 68 -5.04 -44.93 -9.10
C SER A 68 -4.64 -44.18 -7.85
N SER A 69 -4.62 -44.88 -6.72
CA SER A 69 -3.97 -44.43 -5.51
C SER A 69 -2.53 -44.03 -5.84
N ILE A 70 -2.28 -42.74 -5.97
CA ILE A 70 -0.94 -42.16 -6.04
C ILE A 70 -0.83 -41.33 -4.78
N ASP A 71 0.06 -41.78 -3.90
CA ASP A 71 0.45 -41.07 -2.69
C ASP A 71 0.75 -39.60 -2.99
N CYS A 72 0.41 -38.74 -2.04
CA CYS A 72 0.61 -37.28 -2.06
C CYS A 72 1.86 -36.86 -2.85
N ALA A 73 1.68 -36.39 -4.09
CA ALA A 73 2.78 -35.86 -4.89
C ALA A 73 3.12 -34.45 -4.36
N SER A 74 4.34 -34.31 -3.84
CA SER A 74 4.84 -33.04 -3.32
C SER A 74 4.91 -31.96 -4.43
N PRO A 75 4.91 -30.66 -4.10
CA PRO A 75 5.09 -29.54 -5.04
C PRO A 75 6.30 -29.65 -6.00
N ASN A 76 7.27 -30.51 -5.69
CA ASN A 76 8.45 -30.76 -6.52
C ASN A 76 8.14 -31.46 -7.86
N ASP A 77 7.04 -32.22 -7.97
CA ASP A 77 6.68 -32.92 -9.22
C ASP A 77 6.19 -31.96 -10.32
N LEU A 78 5.56 -30.84 -9.93
CA LEU A 78 5.13 -29.77 -10.84
C LEU A 78 6.32 -29.03 -11.46
N LEU A 79 7.35 -28.73 -10.66
CA LEU A 79 8.61 -28.15 -11.13
C LEU A 79 9.37 -29.12 -12.04
N GLN A 80 9.33 -30.42 -11.76
CA GLN A 80 9.93 -31.44 -12.63
C GLN A 80 9.20 -31.54 -13.99
N LYS A 81 7.87 -31.47 -14.01
CA LYS A 81 7.08 -31.48 -15.26
C LYS A 81 7.29 -30.23 -16.12
N LEU A 82 7.40 -29.04 -15.51
CA LEU A 82 7.76 -27.80 -16.22
C LEU A 82 9.19 -27.85 -16.81
N ASN A 83 10.12 -28.47 -16.10
CA ASN A 83 11.51 -28.67 -16.57
C ASN A 83 11.66 -29.80 -17.60
N GLN A 84 10.64 -30.65 -17.79
CA GLN A 84 10.65 -31.79 -18.71
C GLN A 84 9.71 -31.63 -19.92
N ALA A 85 9.05 -30.47 -20.06
CA ALA A 85 8.20 -30.18 -21.21
C ALA A 85 9.00 -30.27 -22.53
N PRO A 86 8.45 -30.88 -23.59
CA PRO A 86 9.16 -31.09 -24.85
C PRO A 86 9.59 -29.73 -25.44
N THR A 87 10.88 -29.62 -25.73
CA THR A 87 11.59 -28.42 -26.21
C THR A 87 11.20 -27.96 -27.62
N GLU A 88 10.20 -28.57 -28.26
CA GLU A 88 9.88 -28.32 -29.68
C GLU A 88 8.98 -27.09 -29.91
N ASP A 89 8.25 -26.59 -28.90
CA ASP A 89 7.35 -25.42 -29.03
C ASP A 89 7.72 -24.21 -28.14
N CYS A 90 8.83 -24.28 -27.38
CA CYS A 90 9.20 -23.21 -26.46
C CYS A 90 9.82 -22.01 -27.18
N ARG A 91 9.15 -20.84 -27.09
CA ARG A 91 9.71 -19.56 -27.51
C ARG A 91 10.88 -19.17 -26.60
N VAL A 92 12.01 -18.84 -27.21
CA VAL A 92 13.27 -18.50 -26.51
C VAL A 92 13.39 -16.98 -26.35
N ILE A 93 13.90 -16.51 -25.21
CA ILE A 93 14.11 -15.08 -24.95
C ILE A 93 15.41 -14.63 -25.61
N MET A 94 15.27 -13.78 -26.64
CA MET A 94 16.39 -13.19 -27.35
C MET A 94 16.67 -11.75 -26.91
N TRP A 95 17.96 -11.43 -26.87
CA TRP A 95 18.48 -10.09 -26.61
C TRP A 95 18.97 -9.50 -27.92
N GLN A 96 18.21 -8.56 -28.47
CA GLN A 96 18.59 -7.91 -29.72
C GLN A 96 19.09 -6.49 -29.48
N PRO A 97 20.16 -6.05 -30.17
CA PRO A 97 20.57 -4.65 -30.16
C PRO A 97 19.43 -3.76 -30.63
N LEU A 98 19.11 -2.73 -29.86
CA LEU A 98 18.01 -1.80 -30.12
C LEU A 98 18.12 -1.16 -31.51
N ASP A 99 19.34 -0.88 -31.96
CA ASP A 99 19.63 -0.28 -33.27
C ASP A 99 19.32 -1.21 -34.45
N SER A 100 19.35 -2.53 -34.21
CA SER A 100 19.02 -3.55 -35.22
C SER A 100 17.55 -3.94 -35.22
N THR A 101 16.77 -3.52 -34.21
CA THR A 101 15.36 -3.92 -34.08
C THR A 101 14.41 -2.79 -34.49
N PRO A 102 13.51 -3.00 -35.47
CA PRO A 102 12.53 -1.99 -35.84
C PRO A 102 11.61 -1.61 -34.67
N ALA A 103 11.26 -0.33 -34.55
CA ALA A 103 10.50 0.19 -33.40
C ALA A 103 9.02 -0.22 -33.39
N ASN A 104 8.52 -0.77 -34.50
CA ASN A 104 7.17 -1.27 -34.69
C ASN A 104 7.05 -2.78 -34.52
N VAL A 105 8.00 -3.43 -33.84
CA VAL A 105 7.94 -4.86 -33.54
C VAL A 105 7.54 -5.08 -32.08
N THR A 106 6.63 -6.02 -31.84
CA THR A 106 6.17 -6.40 -30.50
C THR A 106 7.19 -7.27 -29.76
N VAL A 107 6.96 -7.55 -28.48
CA VAL A 107 7.78 -8.49 -27.70
C VAL A 107 7.74 -9.90 -28.30
N LEU A 108 6.66 -10.28 -28.99
CA LEU A 108 6.52 -11.57 -29.67
C LEU A 108 7.14 -11.60 -31.07
N GLY A 109 7.81 -10.52 -31.50
CA GLY A 109 8.41 -10.45 -32.84
C GLY A 109 7.43 -10.12 -33.98
N SER A 110 6.14 -9.89 -33.69
CA SER A 110 5.16 -9.50 -34.70
C SER A 110 5.35 -8.05 -35.14
N VAL A 111 5.23 -7.80 -36.46
CA VAL A 111 5.33 -6.45 -37.04
C VAL A 111 3.98 -5.75 -36.96
N VAL A 112 3.93 -4.62 -36.24
CA VAL A 112 2.74 -3.78 -36.13
C VAL A 112 2.61 -2.90 -37.38
N PRO A 113 1.41 -2.83 -38.00
CA PRO A 113 1.17 -1.97 -39.15
C PRO A 113 1.51 -0.49 -38.85
N PRO A 114 2.06 0.28 -39.81
CA PRO A 114 2.50 1.66 -39.57
C PRO A 114 1.43 2.60 -39.02
N ALA A 115 0.16 2.44 -39.45
CA ALA A 115 -0.96 3.24 -38.95
C ALA A 115 -1.27 2.96 -37.48
N THR A 116 -1.27 1.68 -37.09
CA THR A 116 -1.46 1.24 -35.70
C THR A 116 -0.28 1.66 -34.83
N ALA A 117 0.95 1.49 -35.32
CA ALA A 117 2.15 1.91 -34.60
C ALA A 117 2.18 3.44 -34.33
N SER A 118 1.69 4.24 -35.29
CA SER A 118 1.56 5.70 -35.13
C SER A 118 0.51 6.06 -34.08
N SER A 119 -0.63 5.36 -34.09
CA SER A 119 -1.71 5.58 -33.11
C SER A 119 -1.25 5.21 -31.68
N LEU A 120 -0.56 4.07 -31.53
CA LEU A 120 0.02 3.63 -30.26
C LEU A 120 1.11 4.59 -29.77
N LEU A 121 1.87 5.22 -30.67
CA LEU A 121 2.86 6.23 -30.33
C LEU A 121 2.20 7.48 -29.74
N GLU A 122 1.08 7.95 -30.30
CA GLU A 122 0.32 9.06 -29.71
C GLU A 122 -0.23 8.72 -28.34
N ILE A 123 -0.77 7.50 -28.16
CA ILE A 123 -1.23 7.01 -26.86
C ILE A 123 -0.08 6.98 -25.85
N SER A 124 1.12 6.57 -26.26
CA SER A 124 2.29 6.49 -25.35
C SER A 124 2.74 7.84 -24.78
N LYS A 125 2.39 8.95 -25.45
CA LYS A 125 2.67 10.32 -25.00
C LYS A 125 1.66 10.82 -23.97
N LEU A 126 0.53 10.15 -23.81
CA LEU A 126 -0.51 10.53 -22.85
C LEU A 126 -0.08 10.21 -21.41
N PRO A 127 -0.64 10.91 -20.41
CA PRO A 127 -0.50 10.53 -19.00
C PRO A 127 -1.05 9.12 -18.73
N PHE A 128 -0.53 8.45 -17.69
CA PHE A 128 -0.87 7.07 -17.33
C PHE A 128 -2.39 6.81 -17.26
N TYR A 129 -3.16 7.69 -16.62
CA TYR A 129 -4.61 7.48 -16.45
C TYR A 129 -5.37 7.39 -17.77
N MET A 130 -4.98 8.16 -18.79
CA MET A 130 -5.60 8.09 -20.12
C MET A 130 -5.21 6.80 -20.85
N LYS A 131 -3.94 6.36 -20.71
CA LYS A 131 -3.49 5.08 -21.24
C LYS A 131 -4.22 3.91 -20.57
N TYR A 132 -4.42 4.00 -19.26
CA TYR A 132 -5.14 3.01 -18.48
C TYR A 132 -6.62 2.93 -18.88
N ALA A 133 -7.32 4.06 -19.01
CA ALA A 133 -8.70 4.09 -19.47
C ALA A 133 -8.85 3.54 -20.90
N TRP A 134 -7.93 3.91 -21.80
CA TRP A 134 -7.87 3.34 -23.15
C TRP A 134 -7.67 1.83 -23.11
N PHE A 135 -6.73 1.34 -22.29
CA PHE A 135 -6.47 -0.08 -22.13
C PHE A 135 -7.70 -0.83 -21.62
N LEU A 136 -8.37 -0.35 -20.57
CA LEU A 136 -9.59 -0.97 -20.06
C LEU A 136 -10.68 -1.09 -21.14
N HIS A 137 -10.83 -0.07 -21.99
CA HIS A 137 -11.76 -0.13 -23.11
C HIS A 137 -11.35 -1.20 -24.13
N GLN A 138 -10.06 -1.33 -24.46
CA GLN A 138 -9.60 -2.34 -25.41
C GLN A 138 -9.76 -3.76 -24.87
N VAL A 139 -9.52 -3.97 -23.57
CA VAL A 139 -9.62 -5.31 -22.97
C VAL A 139 -11.08 -5.73 -22.78
N HIS A 140 -12.00 -4.78 -22.53
CA HIS A 140 -13.45 -5.04 -22.54
C HIS A 140 -13.92 -5.72 -23.83
N ASP A 141 -13.38 -5.30 -24.98
CA ASP A 141 -13.73 -5.85 -26.29
C ASP A 141 -13.15 -7.26 -26.53
N LEU A 142 -12.24 -7.74 -25.67
CA LEU A 142 -11.72 -9.11 -25.71
C LEU A 142 -12.63 -10.12 -25.01
N VAL A 143 -13.54 -9.67 -24.14
CA VAL A 143 -14.40 -10.56 -23.34
C VAL A 143 -15.43 -11.23 -24.22
N VAL A 144 -15.53 -12.55 -24.13
CA VAL A 144 -16.56 -13.31 -24.86
C VAL A 144 -17.89 -13.20 -24.10
N PRO A 145 -18.98 -12.75 -24.76
CA PRO A 145 -20.29 -12.66 -24.13
C PRO A 145 -20.77 -14.01 -23.59
N TYR A 146 -21.47 -13.99 -22.45
CA TYR A 146 -21.93 -15.20 -21.75
C TYR A 146 -22.77 -16.14 -22.64
N ASP A 147 -23.63 -15.55 -23.48
CA ASP A 147 -24.54 -16.27 -24.36
C ASP A 147 -23.82 -16.95 -25.53
N GLU A 148 -22.58 -16.55 -25.80
CA GLU A 148 -21.74 -17.09 -26.87
C GLU A 148 -20.88 -18.25 -26.38
N LEU A 149 -20.21 -18.09 -25.24
CA LEU A 149 -19.38 -19.13 -24.64
C LEU A 149 -19.23 -18.91 -23.14
N HIS A 150 -19.51 -19.95 -22.36
CA HIS A 150 -19.11 -20.01 -20.96
C HIS A 150 -18.59 -21.40 -20.58
N ILE A 151 -17.68 -21.43 -19.62
CA ILE A 151 -17.03 -22.64 -19.14
C ILE A 151 -17.60 -22.99 -17.77
N LYS A 152 -17.85 -24.27 -17.50
CA LYS A 152 -18.21 -24.75 -16.17
C LYS A 152 -17.14 -25.71 -15.67
N VAL A 153 -16.60 -25.43 -14.49
CA VAL A 153 -15.52 -26.21 -13.88
C VAL A 153 -15.97 -26.68 -12.51
N LYS A 154 -15.82 -27.98 -12.26
CA LYS A 154 -16.13 -28.59 -10.96
C LYS A 154 -14.85 -29.10 -10.32
N VAL A 155 -14.51 -28.59 -9.15
CA VAL A 155 -13.16 -28.73 -8.54
C VAL A 155 -13.29 -29.15 -7.07
N MET A 156 -12.27 -29.81 -6.54
CA MET A 156 -12.10 -30.03 -5.09
C MET A 156 -11.15 -29.00 -4.49
N ARG A 157 -11.44 -28.49 -3.28
CA ARG A 157 -10.61 -27.46 -2.62
C ARG A 157 -9.14 -27.88 -2.49
N ASP A 158 -8.90 -29.13 -2.15
CA ASP A 158 -7.55 -29.64 -1.89
C ASP A 158 -6.70 -29.80 -3.17
N ALA A 159 -7.32 -29.83 -4.35
CA ALA A 159 -6.66 -30.00 -5.64
C ALA A 159 -6.72 -28.73 -6.52
N ILE A 160 -7.20 -27.62 -5.96
CA ILE A 160 -7.61 -26.43 -6.73
C ILE A 160 -6.49 -25.82 -7.57
N VAL A 161 -5.26 -25.78 -7.05
CA VAL A 161 -4.10 -25.20 -7.76
C VAL A 161 -3.70 -26.07 -8.95
N GLN A 162 -3.65 -27.38 -8.75
CA GLN A 162 -3.25 -28.33 -9.79
C GLN A 162 -4.30 -28.38 -10.91
N GLU A 163 -5.57 -28.55 -10.55
CA GLU A 163 -6.67 -28.58 -11.52
C GLU A 163 -6.81 -27.24 -12.26
N ALA A 164 -6.55 -26.11 -11.60
CA ALA A 164 -6.58 -24.80 -12.27
C ALA A 164 -5.51 -24.65 -13.35
N VAL A 165 -4.26 -25.04 -13.06
CA VAL A 165 -3.16 -24.96 -14.02
C VAL A 165 -3.39 -25.92 -15.19
N GLU A 166 -3.82 -27.16 -14.92
CA GLU A 166 -4.12 -28.15 -15.96
C GLU A 166 -5.26 -27.68 -16.89
N ASN A 167 -6.31 -27.06 -16.32
CA ASN A 167 -7.42 -26.52 -17.10
C ASN A 167 -6.99 -25.32 -17.97
N LEU A 168 -6.23 -24.37 -17.42
CA LEU A 168 -5.77 -23.18 -18.15
C LEU A 168 -4.89 -23.54 -19.35
N VAL A 169 -4.00 -24.53 -19.20
CA VAL A 169 -3.13 -25.00 -20.29
C VAL A 169 -3.94 -25.72 -21.38
N SER A 170 -5.07 -26.32 -21.03
CA SER A 170 -5.91 -27.07 -21.96
C SER A 170 -6.86 -26.20 -22.79
N TYR A 171 -7.11 -24.94 -22.39
CA TYR A 171 -8.10 -24.09 -23.05
C TYR A 171 -7.54 -23.43 -24.32
N PRO A 172 -8.34 -23.39 -25.42
CA PRO A 172 -7.96 -22.62 -26.59
C PRO A 172 -7.98 -21.11 -26.27
N PRO A 173 -7.19 -20.26 -26.96
CA PRO A 173 -7.04 -18.83 -26.63
C PRO A 173 -8.37 -18.06 -26.51
N ARG A 174 -9.36 -18.35 -27.36
CA ARG A 174 -10.69 -17.72 -27.30
C ARG A 174 -11.47 -18.08 -26.03
N ALA A 175 -11.24 -19.26 -25.47
CA ALA A 175 -11.88 -19.71 -24.24
C ALA A 175 -11.24 -19.09 -22.98
N LEU A 176 -10.00 -18.59 -23.07
CA LEU A 176 -9.35 -17.86 -21.96
C LEU A 176 -10.04 -16.51 -21.66
N CYS A 177 -10.76 -15.94 -22.64
CA CYS A 177 -11.55 -14.73 -22.48
C CYS A 177 -13.05 -15.00 -22.22
N ALA A 178 -13.45 -16.26 -22.05
CA ALA A 178 -14.83 -16.63 -21.77
C ALA A 178 -15.13 -16.60 -20.26
N ILE A 179 -16.41 -16.40 -19.93
CA ILE A 179 -16.85 -16.40 -18.53
C ILE A 179 -16.78 -17.84 -17.99
N VAL A 180 -16.07 -18.04 -16.88
CA VAL A 180 -15.93 -19.35 -16.23
C VAL A 180 -16.74 -19.40 -14.93
N ARG A 181 -17.50 -20.47 -14.74
CA ARG A 181 -18.26 -20.75 -13.52
C ARG A 181 -17.70 -21.95 -12.77
N TYR A 182 -17.53 -21.81 -11.47
CA TYR A 182 -16.96 -22.83 -10.59
C TYR A 182 -18.00 -23.55 -9.73
N GLU A 183 -17.78 -24.82 -9.45
CA GLU A 183 -18.57 -25.58 -8.49
C GLU A 183 -17.64 -26.39 -7.59
N PHE A 184 -17.71 -26.16 -6.27
CA PHE A 184 -16.96 -26.99 -5.32
C PHE A 184 -17.71 -28.28 -5.04
N THR A 185 -17.03 -29.40 -5.26
CA THR A 185 -17.65 -30.73 -5.11
C THR A 185 -18.00 -30.99 -3.64
N GLY A 186 -19.28 -31.22 -3.36
CA GLY A 186 -19.77 -31.50 -2.01
C GLY A 186 -20.33 -30.29 -1.26
N GLU A 187 -20.28 -29.10 -1.88
CA GLU A 187 -20.81 -27.86 -1.30
C GLU A 187 -22.07 -27.40 -2.03
N SER A 188 -22.99 -26.77 -1.30
CA SER A 188 -24.22 -26.19 -1.89
C SER A 188 -23.97 -24.79 -2.45
N ALA A 189 -22.82 -24.56 -3.09
CA ALA A 189 -22.45 -23.28 -3.69
C ALA A 189 -22.59 -23.36 -5.22
N GLN A 190 -23.58 -22.64 -5.77
CA GLN A 190 -23.68 -22.39 -7.22
C GLN A 190 -23.09 -21.02 -7.54
N ASP A 191 -22.18 -20.96 -8.51
CA ASP A 191 -21.46 -19.74 -8.85
C ASP A 191 -22.34 -18.69 -9.51
N ALA A 192 -22.56 -17.60 -8.76
CA ALA A 192 -23.12 -16.33 -9.20
C ALA A 192 -22.08 -15.18 -9.04
N GLY A 193 -20.79 -15.51 -9.23
CA GLY A 193 -19.65 -14.60 -9.16
C GLY A 193 -18.85 -14.69 -7.86
N ALA A 194 -19.41 -15.24 -6.77
CA ALA A 194 -18.68 -15.39 -5.49
C ALA A 194 -17.66 -16.53 -5.52
N VAL A 195 -18.01 -17.67 -6.12
CA VAL A 195 -17.12 -18.84 -6.23
C VAL A 195 -16.03 -18.56 -7.28
N GLN A 196 -16.37 -17.86 -8.37
CA GLN A 196 -15.39 -17.37 -9.34
C GLN A 196 -14.35 -16.43 -8.71
N ARG A 197 -14.79 -15.49 -7.86
CA ARG A 197 -13.90 -14.56 -7.14
C ARG A 197 -13.02 -15.26 -6.09
N GLU A 198 -13.44 -16.41 -5.57
CA GLU A 198 -12.63 -17.27 -4.69
C GLU A 198 -11.54 -18.06 -5.46
N TRP A 199 -11.76 -18.30 -6.76
CA TRP A 199 -10.92 -19.17 -7.59
C TRP A 199 -9.70 -18.47 -8.25
N CYS A 200 -9.89 -17.43 -9.08
CA CYS A 200 -8.80 -16.67 -9.74
C CYS A 200 -9.32 -15.33 -10.30
N TYR A 201 -8.50 -14.27 -10.33
CA TYR A 201 -8.88 -12.98 -10.93
C TYR A 201 -8.09 -12.65 -12.20
N LEU A 202 -8.80 -12.57 -13.34
CA LEU A 202 -8.56 -11.67 -14.47
C LEU A 202 -9.87 -11.57 -15.28
N CYS A 203 -10.65 -10.49 -15.11
CA CYS A 203 -11.69 -10.11 -16.07
C CYS A 203 -11.80 -8.56 -16.16
N PRO A 204 -12.00 -7.99 -17.36
CA PRO A 204 -12.07 -6.55 -17.61
C PRO A 204 -13.48 -6.14 -18.08
N ILE A 205 -14.34 -5.71 -17.16
CA ILE A 205 -15.56 -4.98 -17.52
C ILE A 205 -15.77 -3.82 -16.54
N SER A 206 -15.76 -2.62 -17.14
CA SER A 206 -16.29 -1.32 -16.66
C SER A 206 -16.01 -0.88 -15.22
N GLY A 207 -14.98 -0.04 -15.08
CA GLY A 207 -15.07 1.18 -14.27
C GLY A 207 -15.17 0.99 -12.76
N SER A 208 -13.98 0.89 -12.15
CA SER A 208 -13.70 0.66 -10.73
C SER A 208 -13.81 -0.81 -10.33
N ILE A 209 -12.72 -1.28 -9.72
CA ILE A 209 -12.46 -2.66 -9.32
C ILE A 209 -11.97 -2.55 -7.89
N THR A 210 -12.55 -3.30 -6.93
CA THR A 210 -11.87 -4.28 -6.05
C THR A 210 -12.96 -5.06 -5.22
N LEU A 211 -12.81 -6.39 -4.95
CA LEU A 211 -13.03 -7.12 -3.63
C LEU A 211 -12.68 -8.61 -3.70
N GLY A 212 -11.72 -9.01 -2.86
CA GLY A 212 -11.42 -10.38 -2.45
C GLY A 212 -9.98 -10.46 -1.99
N ARG A 213 -9.71 -10.95 -0.78
CA ARG A 213 -8.38 -11.51 -0.49
C ARG A 213 -8.07 -12.49 -1.64
N TYR A 214 -6.93 -12.28 -2.31
CA TYR A 214 -6.29 -13.29 -3.17
C TYR A 214 -6.29 -14.62 -2.40
N MET A 215 -6.89 -15.73 -2.87
CA MET A 215 -7.05 -16.80 -1.88
C MET A 215 -6.86 -18.27 -2.21
N LEU A 216 -6.87 -18.77 -3.44
CA LEU A 216 -6.54 -20.20 -3.61
C LEU A 216 -5.54 -20.47 -4.71
N VAL A 217 -5.81 -20.09 -5.96
CA VAL A 217 -4.85 -20.32 -7.05
C VAL A 217 -3.68 -19.34 -6.96
N SER A 218 -3.94 -18.04 -6.75
CA SER A 218 -2.88 -17.03 -6.59
C SER A 218 -2.09 -17.22 -5.29
N GLU A 219 -2.77 -17.52 -4.18
CA GLU A 219 -2.09 -17.83 -2.91
C GLU A 219 -1.25 -19.11 -3.07
N GLY A 220 -1.82 -20.16 -3.65
CA GLY A 220 -1.10 -21.36 -4.04
C GLY A 220 0.16 -21.05 -4.87
N LEU A 221 0.04 -20.33 -5.98
CA LEU A 221 1.18 -19.98 -6.84
C LEU A 221 2.26 -19.16 -6.11
N LEU A 222 1.89 -18.31 -5.16
CA LEU A 222 2.79 -17.41 -4.42
C LEU A 222 3.32 -18.00 -3.10
N VAL A 223 2.83 -19.16 -2.66
CA VAL A 223 3.32 -19.84 -1.45
C VAL A 223 4.77 -20.34 -1.65
N GLU A 224 5.64 -20.04 -0.69
CA GLU A 224 7.07 -20.41 -0.72
C GLU A 224 7.29 -21.92 -0.96
N ALA A 225 6.36 -22.77 -0.50
CA ALA A 225 6.41 -24.23 -0.71
C ALA A 225 6.30 -24.67 -2.18
N ASN A 226 5.75 -23.83 -3.06
CA ASN A 226 5.65 -24.11 -4.50
C ASN A 226 6.87 -23.63 -5.28
N GLY A 227 7.78 -22.90 -4.64
CA GLY A 227 9.13 -22.62 -5.14
C GLY A 227 9.23 -21.75 -6.39
N LEU A 228 8.12 -21.23 -6.94
CA LEU A 228 8.10 -20.42 -8.17
C LEU A 228 8.42 -18.93 -7.92
N PHE A 229 8.04 -18.39 -6.75
CA PHE A 229 8.29 -17.01 -6.34
C PHE A 229 8.98 -16.94 -4.97
N VAL A 230 9.77 -15.88 -4.75
CA VAL A 230 10.34 -15.51 -3.45
C VAL A 230 9.81 -14.14 -3.05
N VAL A 231 9.48 -13.99 -1.77
CA VAL A 231 9.03 -12.70 -1.21
C VAL A 231 10.24 -11.77 -1.07
N LEU A 232 10.20 -10.61 -1.73
CA LEU A 232 11.23 -9.59 -1.61
C LEU A 232 10.93 -8.63 -0.46
N ASN A 233 9.68 -8.20 -0.34
CA ASN A 233 9.20 -7.38 0.77
C ASN A 233 7.74 -7.75 1.12
N ARG A 234 7.50 -7.97 2.41
CA ARG A 234 6.20 -8.40 2.97
C ARG A 234 5.24 -7.24 3.20
N GLU A 235 5.73 -6.01 3.27
CA GLU A 235 4.91 -4.82 3.54
C GLU A 235 4.21 -4.30 2.27
N ASP A 236 4.82 -4.49 1.10
CA ASP A 236 4.30 -4.05 -0.19
C ASP A 236 3.83 -5.19 -1.10
N ASN A 237 3.84 -6.44 -0.59
CA ASN A 237 3.53 -7.66 -1.34
C ASN A 237 4.34 -7.79 -2.65
N SER A 238 5.63 -7.46 -2.62
CA SER A 238 6.52 -7.64 -3.78
C SER A 238 7.14 -9.03 -3.84
N TYR A 239 7.01 -9.67 -5.00
CA TYR A 239 7.49 -11.02 -5.27
C TYR A 239 8.47 -11.01 -6.45
N PHE A 240 9.43 -11.93 -6.43
CA PHE A 240 10.35 -12.16 -7.54
C PHE A 240 10.29 -13.62 -7.97
N ILE A 241 10.46 -13.92 -9.26
CA ILE A 241 10.55 -15.32 -9.73
C ILE A 241 11.74 -15.95 -9.04
N ASN A 242 11.52 -17.04 -8.30
CA ASN A 242 12.53 -17.68 -7.47
C ASN A 242 13.73 -18.08 -8.32
N PRO A 243 14.87 -17.38 -8.21
CA PRO A 243 16.02 -17.63 -9.06
C PRO A 243 17.01 -18.58 -8.39
N ASN A 244 16.66 -19.21 -7.26
CA ASN A 244 17.40 -20.13 -6.40
C ASN A 244 18.94 -20.24 -6.57
N SER A 245 19.73 -19.17 -6.36
CA SER A 245 21.09 -19.29 -5.80
C SER A 245 21.55 -18.02 -5.07
N SER A 246 22.39 -18.23 -4.06
CA SER A 246 22.93 -17.26 -3.12
C SER A 246 24.11 -16.41 -3.65
N HIS A 247 24.19 -16.15 -4.97
CA HIS A 247 25.42 -15.62 -5.60
C HIS A 247 25.49 -14.09 -5.79
N ALA A 248 24.43 -13.34 -5.53
CA ALA A 248 24.39 -11.89 -5.81
C ALA A 248 25.44 -11.07 -5.03
N TRP A 249 25.82 -11.50 -3.82
CA TRP A 249 26.77 -10.77 -2.96
C TRP A 249 28.24 -10.93 -3.38
N ARG A 250 28.58 -11.87 -4.26
CA ARG A 250 29.97 -12.20 -4.64
C ARG A 250 30.48 -11.43 -5.86
N LEU A 251 29.59 -10.85 -6.68
CA LEU A 251 29.96 -10.19 -7.94
C LEU A 251 30.46 -8.75 -7.77
N LEU A 252 29.96 -8.03 -6.76
CA LEU A 252 30.48 -6.71 -6.38
C LEU A 252 31.92 -6.80 -5.88
N TYR A 253 32.21 -7.79 -5.03
CA TYR A 253 33.56 -8.07 -4.54
C TYR A 253 34.56 -8.28 -5.69
N LEU A 254 34.17 -9.03 -6.73
CA LEU A 254 35.01 -9.29 -7.89
C LEU A 254 35.32 -8.00 -8.69
N LEU A 255 34.38 -7.06 -8.78
CA LEU A 255 34.61 -5.79 -9.47
C LEU A 255 35.49 -4.83 -8.65
N GLU A 256 35.41 -4.88 -7.32
CA GLU A 256 36.07 -3.95 -6.40
C GLU A 256 37.50 -4.37 -6.03
N HIS A 257 37.89 -5.62 -6.26
CA HIS A 257 39.19 -6.17 -5.85
C HIS A 257 40.00 -6.69 -7.03
N ASP A 258 41.32 -6.57 -6.94
CA ASP A 258 42.29 -7.08 -7.91
C ASP A 258 42.74 -8.52 -7.58
N ASN A 259 43.38 -9.19 -8.53
CA ASN A 259 43.73 -10.62 -8.52
C ASN A 259 42.56 -11.58 -8.79
N ALA A 260 41.67 -11.24 -9.72
CA ALA A 260 40.58 -12.13 -10.13
C ALA A 260 41.08 -13.51 -10.64
N GLN A 261 42.34 -13.61 -11.10
CA GLN A 261 42.97 -14.86 -11.53
C GLN A 261 43.11 -15.88 -10.39
N ASP A 262 43.32 -15.42 -9.15
CA ASP A 262 43.54 -16.28 -7.98
C ASP A 262 42.28 -17.01 -7.53
N LEU A 263 41.10 -16.52 -7.97
CA LEU A 263 39.81 -17.13 -7.68
C LEU A 263 39.52 -18.35 -8.56
N ALA A 264 40.38 -18.63 -9.56
CA ALA A 264 40.27 -19.77 -10.47
C ALA A 264 38.89 -19.93 -11.12
N LEU A 265 38.20 -18.81 -11.36
CA LEU A 265 36.91 -18.78 -12.03
C LEU A 265 37.08 -18.97 -13.55
N THR A 266 36.12 -19.62 -14.18
CA THR A 266 36.01 -19.77 -15.64
C THR A 266 34.73 -19.08 -16.12
N PHE A 267 34.59 -18.85 -17.43
CA PHE A 267 33.35 -18.35 -18.02
C PHE A 267 32.27 -19.46 -18.13
N SER A 268 32.18 -20.30 -17.10
CA SER A 268 31.15 -21.34 -16.92
C SER A 268 30.57 -21.25 -15.50
N VAL A 269 29.37 -21.81 -15.30
CA VAL A 269 28.64 -21.78 -14.02
C VAL A 269 28.18 -23.18 -13.68
N SER A 270 28.49 -23.64 -12.47
CA SER A 270 27.94 -24.89 -11.94
C SER A 270 26.56 -24.64 -11.33
N GLU A 271 25.53 -25.25 -11.92
CA GLU A 271 24.15 -25.19 -11.43
C GLU A 271 23.70 -26.54 -10.86
N THR A 272 23.15 -26.52 -9.65
CA THR A 272 22.56 -27.71 -9.03
C THR A 272 21.09 -27.82 -9.42
N HIS A 273 20.77 -28.81 -10.25
CA HIS A 273 19.40 -29.19 -10.59
C HIS A 273 18.93 -30.28 -9.60
N GLY A 274 17.92 -29.98 -8.78
CA GLY A 274 17.34 -30.94 -7.83
C GLY A 274 18.31 -31.49 -6.76
N HIS A 275 18.00 -32.67 -6.21
CA HIS A 275 18.70 -33.28 -5.07
C HIS A 275 20.05 -33.97 -5.38
N ASN A 276 20.88 -33.45 -6.32
CA ASN A 276 22.37 -33.62 -6.41
C ASN A 276 22.96 -33.56 -7.83
N THR A 277 22.24 -33.13 -8.88
CA THR A 277 22.82 -33.11 -10.23
C THR A 277 23.47 -31.75 -10.51
N VAL A 278 24.81 -31.70 -10.58
CA VAL A 278 25.54 -30.47 -10.93
C VAL A 278 25.77 -30.44 -12.45
N VAL A 279 25.22 -29.44 -13.11
CA VAL A 279 25.37 -29.20 -14.56
C VAL A 279 26.25 -27.98 -14.75
N GLU A 280 27.25 -28.07 -15.63
CA GLU A 280 28.09 -26.93 -16.00
C GLU A 280 27.48 -26.21 -17.21
N VAL A 281 27.11 -24.94 -17.02
CA VAL A 281 26.50 -24.08 -18.03
C VAL A 281 27.55 -23.09 -18.52
N GLU A 282 27.82 -23.08 -19.82
CA GLU A 282 28.79 -22.16 -20.41
C GLU A 282 28.18 -20.76 -20.63
N LEU A 283 28.86 -19.71 -20.15
CA LEU A 283 28.42 -18.31 -20.39
C LEU A 283 28.84 -17.79 -21.77
N VAL A 284 29.87 -18.41 -22.36
CA VAL A 284 30.39 -18.18 -23.72
C VAL A 284 30.81 -19.52 -24.28
N GLU A 285 30.87 -19.65 -25.61
CA GLU A 285 31.32 -20.88 -26.27
C GLU A 285 32.73 -21.29 -25.76
N ASN A 286 32.87 -22.53 -25.26
CA ASN A 286 34.07 -23.05 -24.62
C ASN A 286 34.48 -22.27 -23.35
N GLY A 287 33.51 -21.71 -22.62
CA GLY A 287 33.72 -20.86 -21.46
C GLY A 287 34.44 -21.56 -20.29
N HIS A 288 34.31 -22.88 -20.17
CA HIS A 288 35.04 -23.69 -19.18
C HIS A 288 36.57 -23.65 -19.35
N LEU A 289 37.06 -23.32 -20.56
CA LEU A 289 38.51 -23.19 -20.85
C LEU A 289 39.01 -21.75 -20.68
N ARG A 290 38.11 -20.79 -20.50
CA ARG A 290 38.45 -19.36 -20.42
C ARG A 290 38.46 -18.90 -18.97
N GLY A 291 39.64 -18.67 -18.40
CA GLY A 291 39.80 -18.15 -17.04
C GLY A 291 39.40 -16.67 -16.91
N VAL A 292 38.86 -16.32 -15.74
CA VAL A 292 38.57 -14.94 -15.35
C VAL A 292 39.83 -14.27 -14.82
N THR A 293 40.08 -13.04 -15.26
CA THR A 293 41.27 -12.23 -15.00
C THR A 293 40.86 -10.80 -14.76
N ASP A 294 41.71 -9.96 -14.17
CA ASP A 294 41.39 -8.54 -13.96
C ASP A 294 41.08 -7.78 -15.25
N ALA A 295 41.62 -8.23 -16.39
CA ALA A 295 41.36 -7.65 -17.69
C ALA A 295 39.97 -8.02 -18.26
N ASN A 296 39.38 -9.14 -17.84
CA ASN A 296 38.11 -9.65 -18.39
C ASN A 296 36.99 -9.83 -17.33
N LYS A 297 37.25 -9.52 -16.04
CA LYS A 297 36.29 -9.66 -14.94
C LYS A 297 35.01 -8.85 -15.13
N ALA A 298 35.09 -7.68 -15.76
CA ALA A 298 33.91 -6.87 -16.08
C ALA A 298 32.99 -7.56 -17.10
N GLU A 299 33.57 -8.27 -18.07
CA GLU A 299 32.82 -9.07 -19.06
C GLU A 299 32.16 -10.27 -18.39
N TYR A 300 32.90 -10.98 -17.54
CA TYR A 300 32.38 -12.10 -16.75
C TYR A 300 31.21 -11.68 -15.87
N VAL A 301 31.34 -10.59 -15.10
CA VAL A 301 30.27 -10.08 -14.23
C VAL A 301 29.04 -9.69 -15.05
N ARG A 302 29.21 -9.04 -16.20
CA ARG A 302 28.08 -8.70 -17.08
C ARG A 302 27.35 -9.95 -17.58
N LEU A 303 28.08 -10.99 -17.99
CA LEU A 303 27.50 -12.26 -18.45
C LEU A 303 26.84 -13.03 -17.31
N MET A 304 27.45 -13.02 -16.12
CA MET A 304 26.89 -13.65 -14.93
C MET A 304 25.60 -12.96 -14.47
N VAL A 305 25.57 -11.63 -14.42
CA VAL A 305 24.35 -10.87 -14.10
C VAL A 305 23.26 -11.17 -15.13
N ARG A 306 23.61 -11.22 -16.42
CA ARG A 306 22.67 -11.61 -17.48
C ARG A 306 22.12 -13.03 -17.26
N TYR A 307 22.98 -13.98 -16.93
CA TYR A 307 22.58 -15.35 -16.63
C TYR A 307 21.64 -15.40 -15.42
N LEU A 308 22.04 -14.80 -14.29
CA LEU A 308 21.27 -14.82 -13.04
C LEU A 308 19.89 -14.17 -13.15
N VAL A 309 19.77 -13.07 -13.90
CA VAL A 309 18.53 -12.29 -14.00
C VAL A 309 17.60 -12.83 -15.10
N PHE A 310 18.15 -13.40 -16.17
CA PHE A 310 17.35 -13.76 -17.35
C PHE A 310 17.58 -15.19 -17.82
N GLY A 311 18.84 -15.61 -18.05
CA GLY A 311 19.12 -16.94 -18.62
C GLY A 311 18.67 -18.08 -17.71
N ARG A 312 18.83 -17.92 -16.40
CA ARG A 312 18.51 -18.94 -15.41
C ARG A 312 17.00 -19.16 -15.20
N VAL A 313 16.24 -18.08 -15.33
CA VAL A 313 14.78 -18.09 -15.19
C VAL A 313 14.10 -18.04 -16.56
N GLU A 314 14.83 -18.35 -17.64
CA GLU A 314 14.37 -18.13 -19.01
C GLU A 314 13.08 -18.91 -19.28
N ALA A 315 13.01 -20.19 -18.88
CA ALA A 315 11.83 -21.00 -19.08
C ALA A 315 10.60 -20.45 -18.32
N GLN A 316 10.79 -20.07 -17.05
CA GLN A 316 9.73 -19.53 -16.19
C GLN A 316 9.25 -18.16 -16.68
N LEU A 317 10.19 -17.29 -17.06
CA LEU A 317 9.91 -15.96 -17.58
C LEU A 317 9.26 -16.02 -18.96
N SER A 318 9.68 -16.97 -19.81
CA SER A 318 9.07 -17.19 -21.12
C SER A 318 7.63 -17.69 -20.99
N ALA A 319 7.39 -18.65 -20.10
CA ALA A 319 6.03 -19.14 -19.82
C ALA A 319 5.12 -18.04 -19.28
N LEU A 320 5.61 -17.21 -18.36
CA LEU A 320 4.85 -16.08 -17.80
C LEU A 320 4.49 -15.05 -18.87
N LEU A 321 5.47 -14.60 -19.65
CA LEU A 321 5.25 -13.64 -20.72
C LEU A 321 4.32 -14.20 -21.80
N GLN A 322 4.47 -15.48 -22.16
CA GLN A 322 3.58 -16.14 -23.11
C GLN A 322 2.14 -16.18 -22.59
N GLY A 323 1.92 -16.60 -21.34
CA GLY A 323 0.58 -16.64 -20.75
C GLY A 323 -0.10 -15.27 -20.67
N VAL A 324 0.66 -14.20 -20.41
CA VAL A 324 0.13 -12.82 -20.47
C VAL A 324 -0.30 -12.47 -21.88
N TYR A 325 0.53 -12.78 -22.89
CA TYR A 325 0.24 -12.43 -24.28
C TYR A 325 -0.76 -13.35 -24.99
N ASP A 326 -1.07 -14.52 -24.41
CA ASP A 326 -2.16 -15.40 -24.86
C ASP A 326 -3.55 -14.81 -24.53
N VAL A 327 -3.62 -13.97 -23.49
CA VAL A 327 -4.85 -13.29 -23.05
C VAL A 327 -4.91 -11.85 -23.56
N VAL A 328 -3.81 -11.11 -23.43
CA VAL A 328 -3.73 -9.68 -23.77
C VAL A 328 -2.83 -9.50 -25.00
N PRO A 329 -3.36 -9.02 -26.14
CA PRO A 329 -2.55 -8.76 -27.33
C PRO A 329 -1.37 -7.82 -27.00
N PRO A 330 -0.15 -8.13 -27.47
CA PRO A 330 1.06 -7.39 -27.10
C PRO A 330 1.02 -5.92 -27.52
N GLU A 331 0.26 -5.58 -28.56
CA GLU A 331 0.07 -4.21 -29.04
C GLU A 331 -0.58 -3.30 -27.98
N LEU A 332 -1.42 -3.87 -27.10
CA LEU A 332 -2.11 -3.13 -26.05
C LEU A 332 -1.16 -2.68 -24.93
N LEU A 333 -0.05 -3.39 -24.73
CA LEU A 333 0.94 -3.07 -23.71
C LEU A 333 2.09 -2.18 -24.23
N MET A 334 2.22 -2.02 -25.55
CA MET A 334 3.26 -1.19 -26.17
C MET A 334 3.27 0.30 -25.78
N PRO A 335 2.15 0.96 -25.45
CA PRO A 335 2.14 2.38 -25.04
C PRO A 335 2.63 2.63 -23.61
N PHE A 336 2.69 1.58 -22.78
CA PHE A 336 3.06 1.71 -21.37
C PHE A 336 4.57 1.62 -21.18
N ASP A 337 5.08 2.36 -20.20
CA ASP A 337 6.47 2.27 -19.79
C ASP A 337 6.69 1.22 -18.68
N HIS A 338 7.96 0.88 -18.46
CA HIS A 338 8.36 -0.10 -17.44
C HIS A 338 7.99 0.27 -15.98
N LYS A 339 7.70 1.54 -15.68
CA LYS A 339 7.25 1.98 -14.35
C LYS A 339 5.73 1.87 -14.22
N GLU A 340 5.03 2.01 -15.32
CA GLU A 340 3.57 1.89 -15.41
C GLU A 340 3.08 0.43 -15.43
N LEU A 341 3.96 -0.51 -15.81
CA LEU A 341 3.68 -1.96 -15.83
C LEU A 341 4.23 -2.71 -14.60
N ILE A 342 4.49 -2.00 -13.49
CA ILE A 342 4.87 -2.67 -12.24
C ILE A 342 3.64 -3.41 -11.71
N LEU A 343 3.74 -4.74 -11.63
CA LEU A 343 2.76 -5.61 -10.97
C LEU A 343 2.82 -5.37 -9.46
N CYS A 344 2.06 -4.39 -8.97
CA CYS A 344 1.75 -4.22 -7.55
C CYS A 344 0.25 -4.50 -7.34
N GLY A 345 -0.07 -5.40 -6.42
CA GLY A 345 -1.46 -5.60 -5.98
C GLY A 345 -1.98 -4.38 -5.20
N LEU A 346 -3.29 -4.12 -5.27
CA LEU A 346 -3.94 -3.14 -4.39
C LEU A 346 -4.16 -3.78 -3.01
N ALA A 347 -3.89 -3.03 -1.94
CA ALA A 347 -3.94 -3.54 -0.57
C ALA A 347 -5.36 -3.63 0.03
N GLU A 348 -6.34 -2.90 -0.52
CA GLU A 348 -7.66 -2.73 0.10
C GLU A 348 -8.81 -2.67 -0.90
N VAL A 349 -10.04 -2.74 -0.37
CA VAL A 349 -11.23 -2.89 -1.18
C VAL A 349 -12.46 -1.99 -0.91
N ASP A 350 -13.06 -1.48 -1.99
CA ASP A 350 -14.39 -0.86 -2.09
C ASP A 350 -15.58 -1.84 -2.32
N VAL A 351 -16.39 -2.06 -1.27
CA VAL A 351 -17.61 -2.88 -1.29
C VAL A 351 -18.77 -2.22 -2.06
N ALA A 352 -18.81 -0.89 -2.13
CA ALA A 352 -19.94 -0.15 -2.74
C ALA A 352 -19.87 -0.26 -4.27
N ASP A 353 -18.66 -0.12 -4.80
CA ASP A 353 -18.32 -0.38 -6.20
C ASP A 353 -18.68 -1.81 -6.62
N TRP A 354 -18.31 -2.79 -5.80
CA TRP A 354 -18.63 -4.20 -6.04
C TRP A 354 -20.15 -4.48 -6.15
N LYS A 355 -20.98 -3.83 -5.30
CA LYS A 355 -22.45 -3.99 -5.38
C LYS A 355 -23.05 -3.35 -6.62
N ALA A 356 -22.57 -2.17 -7.02
CA ALA A 356 -23.08 -1.46 -8.19
C ALA A 356 -22.79 -2.22 -9.50
N ASN A 357 -21.69 -2.98 -9.54
CA ASN A 357 -21.19 -3.67 -10.73
C ASN A 357 -21.42 -5.20 -10.70
N THR A 358 -22.20 -5.74 -9.77
CA THR A 358 -22.56 -7.17 -9.71
C THR A 358 -23.98 -7.41 -10.20
N VAL A 359 -24.14 -8.24 -11.24
CA VAL A 359 -25.45 -8.72 -11.70
C VAL A 359 -25.88 -9.92 -10.86
N THR A 360 -26.88 -9.74 -10.00
CA THR A 360 -27.48 -10.82 -9.21
C THR A 360 -28.60 -11.51 -9.99
N SER A 361 -28.70 -12.83 -9.86
CA SER A 361 -29.78 -13.62 -10.43
C SER A 361 -31.03 -13.52 -9.56
N SER A 362 -32.22 -13.38 -10.16
CA SER A 362 -33.50 -13.12 -9.47
C SER A 362 -33.95 -14.21 -8.49
N ASN A 363 -33.33 -15.39 -8.51
CA ASN A 363 -33.56 -16.47 -7.56
C ASN A 363 -32.78 -16.32 -6.24
N LEU A 364 -31.90 -15.32 -6.14
CA LEU A 364 -31.10 -15.04 -4.94
C LEU A 364 -31.66 -13.89 -4.08
N ASP A 365 -32.69 -13.18 -4.54
CA ASP A 365 -33.23 -11.98 -3.87
C ASP A 365 -33.76 -12.23 -2.44
N ASN A 366 -33.92 -13.49 -2.02
CA ASN A 366 -34.45 -13.89 -0.70
C ASN A 366 -33.76 -15.11 -0.05
N SER A 367 -32.56 -15.52 -0.49
CA SER A 367 -31.90 -16.72 0.05
C SER A 367 -30.97 -16.40 1.24
N SER A 368 -30.95 -17.27 2.26
CA SER A 368 -30.11 -17.15 3.47
C SER A 368 -28.58 -17.25 3.30
N PRO A 369 -27.98 -17.65 2.15
CA PRO A 369 -26.54 -17.46 1.91
C PRO A 369 -26.15 -15.97 1.83
N LEU A 370 -27.12 -15.08 1.60
CA LEU A 370 -27.04 -13.64 1.80
C LEU A 370 -27.56 -13.26 3.19
N GLN A 371 -27.34 -14.07 4.22
CA GLN A 371 -27.38 -13.54 5.58
C GLN A 371 -26.26 -12.51 5.67
N VAL A 372 -26.66 -11.25 5.45
CA VAL A 372 -25.93 -10.08 5.88
C VAL A 372 -25.68 -10.28 7.36
N VAL A 373 -24.48 -10.76 7.71
CA VAL A 373 -23.88 -10.40 9.00
C VAL A 373 -24.10 -8.91 9.06
N PRO A 374 -24.86 -8.36 10.05
CA PRO A 374 -25.21 -6.96 10.05
C PRO A 374 -23.92 -6.22 9.79
N THR A 375 -23.83 -5.64 8.59
CA THR A 375 -22.66 -4.84 8.24
C THR A 375 -22.70 -3.80 9.33
N MET A 376 -21.63 -3.64 10.09
CA MET A 376 -21.60 -2.53 11.03
C MET A 376 -21.75 -1.28 10.17
N THR A 377 -22.99 -0.80 10.10
CA THR A 377 -23.46 0.21 9.17
C THR A 377 -23.04 1.57 9.67
N LYS A 378 -22.87 1.67 10.99
CA LYS A 378 -22.48 2.89 11.68
C LYS A 378 -21.16 2.71 12.38
N THR A 379 -20.44 3.82 12.49
CA THR A 379 -19.10 3.92 13.09
C THR A 379 -18.99 3.29 14.49
N PHE A 380 -20.07 3.33 15.29
CA PHE A 380 -20.05 2.87 16.69
C PHE A 380 -20.82 1.57 16.93
N ASP A 381 -21.29 0.86 15.89
CA ASP A 381 -22.14 -0.34 16.05
C ASP A 381 -21.47 -1.45 16.87
N ALA A 382 -20.14 -1.55 16.86
CA ALA A 382 -19.39 -2.53 17.64
C ALA A 382 -19.32 -2.22 19.14
N GLN A 383 -19.49 -0.96 19.54
CA GLN A 383 -18.96 -0.44 20.80
C GLN A 383 -19.52 -1.15 22.03
N ASP A 384 -20.81 -1.50 22.01
CA ASP A 384 -21.49 -2.21 23.10
C ASP A 384 -21.18 -3.72 23.15
N THR A 385 -20.62 -4.27 22.07
CA THR A 385 -20.30 -5.70 21.94
C THR A 385 -18.83 -6.03 22.24
N LEU A 386 -18.00 -5.02 22.45
CA LEU A 386 -16.57 -5.20 22.71
C LEU A 386 -16.35 -5.88 24.08
N PRO A 387 -15.38 -6.82 24.16
CA PRO A 387 -15.01 -7.40 25.44
C PRO A 387 -14.43 -6.33 26.37
N LYS A 388 -14.82 -6.38 27.64
CA LYS A 388 -14.19 -5.54 28.68
C LYS A 388 -12.71 -5.91 28.84
N LEU A 389 -11.88 -4.93 29.18
CA LEU A 389 -10.46 -5.15 29.44
C LEU A 389 -10.31 -6.13 30.64
N PRO A 390 -9.69 -7.30 30.46
CA PRO A 390 -9.57 -8.28 31.53
C PRO A 390 -8.59 -7.79 32.60
N ILE A 391 -8.93 -8.04 33.87
CA ILE A 391 -8.01 -7.87 34.99
C ILE A 391 -7.17 -9.16 35.09
N PRO A 392 -5.83 -9.10 34.96
CA PRO A 392 -5.00 -10.28 35.09
C PRO A 392 -5.00 -10.81 36.54
N GLU A 393 -4.68 -12.09 36.68
CA GLU A 393 -4.45 -12.69 38.00
C GLU A 393 -3.28 -12.00 38.73
N LEU A 394 -3.46 -11.78 40.03
CA LEU A 394 -2.49 -11.06 40.85
C LEU A 394 -1.11 -11.72 40.83
N ALA A 395 -1.08 -13.05 40.95
CA ALA A 395 0.16 -13.83 40.94
C ALA A 395 0.91 -13.71 39.61
N ASP A 396 0.19 -13.75 38.49
CA ASP A 396 0.77 -13.63 37.15
C ASP A 396 1.31 -12.23 36.88
N SER A 397 0.61 -11.19 37.36
CA SER A 397 1.06 -9.80 37.29
C SER A 397 2.37 -9.60 38.04
N LEU A 398 2.47 -10.12 39.27
CA LEU A 398 3.67 -10.00 40.10
C LEU A 398 4.85 -10.82 39.56
N LYS A 399 4.58 -11.99 38.97
CA LYS A 399 5.61 -12.79 38.29
C LYS A 399 6.17 -12.06 37.07
N HIS A 400 5.31 -11.44 36.26
CA HIS A 400 5.76 -10.61 35.15
C HIS A 400 6.53 -9.38 35.64
N TYR A 401 6.05 -8.70 36.69
CA TYR A 401 6.74 -7.57 37.29
C TYR A 401 8.15 -7.96 37.76
N ALA A 402 8.30 -9.05 38.52
CA ALA A 402 9.59 -9.56 38.98
C ALA A 402 10.55 -9.84 37.81
N ARG A 403 10.05 -10.49 36.75
CA ARG A 403 10.84 -10.78 35.55
C ARG A 403 11.28 -9.50 34.83
N SER A 404 10.42 -8.49 34.75
CA SER A 404 10.72 -7.23 34.06
C SER A 404 11.73 -6.38 34.82
N VAL A 405 11.69 -6.37 36.16
CA VAL A 405 12.64 -5.57 36.96
C VAL A 405 13.97 -6.27 37.19
N SER A 406 14.05 -7.61 37.07
CA SER A 406 15.29 -8.36 37.32
C SER A 406 16.43 -7.96 36.38
N VAL A 407 16.11 -7.51 35.15
CA VAL A 407 17.11 -7.04 34.19
C VAL A 407 17.61 -5.62 34.48
N LEU A 408 16.92 -4.87 35.34
CA LEU A 408 17.24 -3.49 35.70
C LEU A 408 17.86 -3.37 37.11
N GLN A 409 17.94 -4.47 37.86
CA GLN A 409 18.28 -4.50 39.28
C GLN A 409 19.53 -5.35 39.54
N THR A 410 20.28 -5.02 40.59
CA THR A 410 21.32 -5.93 41.10
C THR A 410 20.68 -7.16 41.78
N PRO A 411 21.42 -8.26 41.99
CA PRO A 411 20.90 -9.42 42.71
C PRO A 411 20.36 -9.10 44.11
N GLU A 412 20.98 -8.16 44.82
CA GLU A 412 20.55 -7.73 46.15
C GLU A 412 19.23 -6.93 46.10
N GLU A 413 19.11 -5.99 45.15
CA GLU A 413 17.89 -5.21 44.92
C GLU A 413 16.73 -6.09 44.46
N HIS A 414 17.03 -7.07 43.62
CA HIS A 414 16.05 -8.03 43.14
C HIS A 414 15.56 -8.95 44.27
N ALA A 415 16.46 -9.43 45.13
CA ALA A 415 16.09 -10.18 46.32
C ALA A 415 15.24 -9.35 47.30
N ALA A 416 15.53 -8.05 47.45
CA ALA A 416 14.71 -7.13 48.23
C ALA A 416 13.32 -6.90 47.61
N THR A 417 13.25 -6.79 46.28
CA THR A 417 11.99 -6.66 45.54
C THR A 417 11.14 -7.93 45.66
N GLN A 418 11.75 -9.11 45.55
CA GLN A 418 11.05 -10.38 45.74
C GLN A 418 10.43 -10.50 47.13
N LYS A 419 11.17 -10.12 48.18
CA LYS A 419 10.61 -10.08 49.55
C LYS A 419 9.40 -9.14 49.68
N LYS A 420 9.42 -7.99 48.98
CA LYS A 420 8.27 -7.07 48.96
C LYS A 420 7.08 -7.67 48.22
N ILE A 421 7.31 -8.36 47.10
CA ILE A 421 6.27 -9.10 46.35
C ILE A 421 5.62 -10.16 47.25
N ASP A 422 6.44 -10.96 47.94
CA ASP A 422 5.96 -12.00 48.84
C ASP A 422 5.13 -11.40 50.01
N SER A 423 5.60 -10.29 50.57
CA SER A 423 4.87 -9.55 51.60
C SER A 423 3.55 -8.98 51.07
N PHE A 424 3.52 -8.46 49.85
CA PHE A 424 2.32 -7.90 49.24
C PHE A 424 1.28 -8.98 48.96
N LEU A 425 1.71 -10.16 48.49
CA LEU A 425 0.84 -11.33 48.32
C LEU A 425 0.24 -11.83 49.63
N ALA A 426 1.00 -11.80 50.71
CA ALA A 426 0.56 -12.30 52.02
C ALA A 426 -0.40 -11.34 52.76
N HIS A 427 -0.39 -10.04 52.43
CA HIS A 427 -1.14 -9.01 53.15
C HIS A 427 -2.12 -8.28 52.20
N ASP A 428 -1.71 -7.14 51.65
CA ASP A 428 -2.62 -6.18 51.03
C ASP A 428 -3.12 -6.57 49.62
N GLY A 429 -2.36 -7.40 48.90
CA GLY A 429 -2.56 -7.65 47.47
C GLY A 429 -3.93 -8.26 47.16
N ALA A 430 -4.38 -9.25 47.93
CA ALA A 430 -5.68 -9.89 47.72
C ALA A 430 -6.85 -8.92 47.93
N ALA A 431 -6.77 -8.10 48.99
CA ALA A 431 -7.81 -7.12 49.28
C ALA A 431 -7.87 -6.00 48.23
N LEU A 432 -6.73 -5.59 47.68
CA LEU A 432 -6.67 -4.60 46.59
C LEU A 432 -7.18 -5.18 45.26
N GLN A 433 -6.84 -6.43 44.94
CA GLN A 433 -7.35 -7.13 43.76
C GLN A 433 -8.88 -7.25 43.81
N GLU A 434 -9.45 -7.60 44.97
CA GLU A 434 -10.90 -7.69 45.15
C GLU A 434 -11.58 -6.33 44.96
N LYS A 435 -11.01 -5.25 45.52
CA LYS A 435 -11.50 -3.88 45.30
C LYS A 435 -11.44 -3.46 43.83
N LEU A 436 -10.39 -3.84 43.11
CA LEU A 436 -10.25 -3.54 41.69
C LEU A 436 -11.30 -4.31 40.85
N ILE A 437 -11.54 -5.58 41.17
CA ILE A 437 -12.58 -6.39 40.52
C ILE A 437 -13.96 -5.80 40.79
N GLU A 438 -14.25 -5.38 42.03
CA GLU A 438 -15.51 -4.72 42.38
C GLU A 438 -15.69 -3.41 41.61
N TYR A 439 -14.65 -2.58 41.57
CA TYR A 439 -14.62 -1.32 40.83
C TYR A 439 -14.82 -1.51 39.32
N ALA A 440 -14.37 -2.61 38.74
CA ALA A 440 -14.49 -2.86 37.30
C ALA A 440 -15.90 -3.30 36.85
N LYS A 441 -16.79 -3.66 37.77
CA LYS A 441 -18.12 -4.22 37.43
C LYS A 441 -18.99 -3.22 36.66
N ASP A 442 -19.00 -1.97 37.08
CA ASP A 442 -19.83 -0.89 36.52
C ASP A 442 -19.11 -0.06 35.44
N LYS A 443 -17.84 -0.36 35.14
CA LYS A 443 -17.03 0.34 34.13
C LYS A 443 -16.94 -0.43 32.82
N ASN A 444 -16.74 0.30 31.73
CA ASN A 444 -16.41 -0.29 30.41
C ASN A 444 -14.95 -0.76 30.38
N SER A 445 -14.06 0.01 30.99
CA SER A 445 -12.65 -0.32 31.19
C SER A 445 -12.24 0.09 32.60
N PHE A 446 -11.58 -0.79 33.35
CA PHE A 446 -11.16 -0.48 34.71
C PHE A 446 -10.03 0.55 34.77
N ILE A 447 -9.27 0.75 33.68
CA ILE A 447 -8.08 1.61 33.68
C ILE A 447 -8.37 3.05 33.23
N GLU A 448 -9.48 3.31 32.56
CA GLU A 448 -9.77 4.58 31.88
C GLU A 448 -9.76 5.79 32.84
N ASP A 449 -10.46 5.69 33.96
CA ASP A 449 -10.49 6.76 34.97
C ASP A 449 -9.10 7.00 35.60
N PHE A 450 -8.33 5.93 35.86
CA PHE A 450 -6.96 6.05 36.38
C PHE A 450 -6.01 6.68 35.36
N TRP A 451 -6.21 6.37 34.08
CA TRP A 451 -5.45 6.95 32.97
C TRP A 451 -5.70 8.45 32.86
N TYR A 452 -6.97 8.86 32.86
CA TYR A 452 -7.33 10.28 32.88
C TYR A 452 -6.80 11.00 34.10
N GLU A 453 -6.91 10.40 35.28
CA GLU A 453 -6.35 10.97 36.50
C GLU A 453 -4.83 11.17 36.39
N ALA A 454 -4.09 10.19 35.85
CA ALA A 454 -2.65 10.30 35.66
C ALA A 454 -2.27 11.49 34.76
N TYR A 455 -2.99 11.71 33.65
CA TYR A 455 -2.70 12.83 32.74
C TYR A 455 -3.20 14.18 33.26
N PHE A 456 -4.37 14.27 33.89
CA PHE A 456 -4.92 15.53 34.40
C PHE A 456 -4.28 16.00 35.71
N ASN A 457 -3.71 15.07 36.49
CA ASN A 457 -2.90 15.40 37.65
C ASN A 457 -1.46 15.74 37.28
N TYR A 458 -1.01 15.42 36.07
CA TYR A 458 0.32 15.79 35.58
C TYR A 458 0.40 17.31 35.40
N LYS A 459 1.16 17.99 36.27
CA LYS A 459 1.22 19.46 36.34
C LYS A 459 2.29 20.10 35.46
N ALA A 460 3.26 19.32 34.99
CA ALA A 460 4.26 19.85 34.06
C ALA A 460 3.62 20.19 32.70
N SER A 461 4.31 21.03 31.92
CA SER A 461 3.83 21.45 30.62
C SER A 461 3.52 20.25 29.72
N VAL A 462 2.42 20.31 28.97
CA VAL A 462 2.12 19.26 27.98
C VAL A 462 3.09 19.29 26.80
N VAL A 463 3.76 20.42 26.58
CA VAL A 463 4.79 20.57 25.56
C VAL A 463 6.01 19.73 25.97
N LEU A 464 6.57 18.98 25.03
CA LEU A 464 7.65 17.98 25.21
C LEU A 464 7.27 16.75 26.04
N ASN A 465 6.55 16.92 27.15
CA ASN A 465 6.32 15.84 28.12
C ASN A 465 5.14 14.94 27.78
N VAL A 466 4.12 15.48 27.09
CA VAL A 466 2.85 14.79 26.86
C VAL A 466 2.48 14.77 25.38
N ASN A 467 2.44 15.93 24.72
CA ASN A 467 1.96 16.03 23.34
C ASN A 467 2.96 15.43 22.35
N PRO A 468 2.57 14.39 21.60
CA PRO A 468 3.34 13.92 20.45
C PRO A 468 3.00 14.75 19.19
N PHE A 469 3.67 14.41 18.10
CA PHE A 469 3.35 14.91 16.77
C PHE A 469 3.55 13.85 15.70
N PHE A 470 2.90 14.04 14.55
CA PHE A 470 3.16 13.30 13.32
C PHE A 470 3.67 14.24 12.24
N VAL A 471 4.59 13.75 11.41
CA VAL A 471 5.02 14.41 10.19
C VAL A 471 4.19 13.85 9.04
N LEU A 472 3.59 14.72 8.24
CA LEU A 472 2.84 14.31 7.06
C LEU A 472 3.80 14.31 5.86
N GLU A 473 3.75 13.25 5.06
CA GLU A 473 4.54 13.17 3.83
C GLU A 473 4.17 14.31 2.87
N ASP A 474 5.17 14.74 2.10
CA ASP A 474 5.00 15.79 1.11
C ASP A 474 4.08 15.33 -0.02
N ASP A 475 3.27 16.27 -0.52
CA ASP A 475 2.45 16.03 -1.69
C ASP A 475 3.36 15.75 -2.90
N PRO A 476 3.17 14.66 -3.65
CA PRO A 476 4.01 14.31 -4.81
C PRO A 476 3.93 15.34 -5.95
N THR A 477 3.04 16.34 -5.85
CA THR A 477 2.77 17.33 -6.90
C THR A 477 3.43 18.70 -6.59
N PRO A 478 4.34 19.20 -7.45
CA PRO A 478 5.09 20.45 -7.21
C PRO A 478 4.23 21.73 -7.06
N SER A 479 3.03 21.77 -7.63
CA SER A 479 2.12 22.93 -7.56
C SER A 479 1.47 23.12 -6.18
N ARG A 480 1.53 22.10 -5.30
CA ARG A 480 0.99 22.10 -3.94
C ARG A 480 2.06 22.21 -2.84
N ALA A 481 3.32 22.46 -3.21
CA ALA A 481 4.37 22.88 -2.27
C ALA A 481 4.13 24.28 -1.66
N ASN A 482 3.05 24.96 -2.04
CA ASN A 482 2.64 26.24 -1.45
C ASN A 482 1.82 26.00 -0.16
N GLN A 483 2.25 26.62 0.94
CA GLN A 483 1.59 26.58 2.25
C GLN A 483 0.06 26.70 2.20
N VAL A 484 -0.46 27.72 1.50
CA VAL A 484 -1.91 28.00 1.50
C VAL A 484 -2.68 26.89 0.78
N SER A 485 -2.15 26.38 -0.33
CA SER A 485 -2.76 25.29 -1.09
C SER A 485 -2.79 23.99 -0.29
N ARG A 486 -1.69 23.67 0.39
CA ARG A 486 -1.60 22.46 1.25
C ARG A 486 -2.50 22.59 2.48
N ALA A 487 -2.49 23.73 3.16
CA ALA A 487 -3.39 23.99 4.29
C ALA A 487 -4.87 23.88 3.89
N THR A 488 -5.25 24.45 2.73
CA THR A 488 -6.61 24.34 2.20
C THR A 488 -7.00 22.88 1.98
N SER A 489 -6.13 22.09 1.34
CA SER A 489 -6.38 20.67 1.06
C SER A 489 -6.57 19.86 2.35
N LEU A 490 -5.68 20.04 3.32
CA LEU A 490 -5.75 19.39 4.63
C LEU A 490 -7.02 19.78 5.40
N ILE A 491 -7.45 21.04 5.35
CA ILE A 491 -8.70 21.49 5.97
C ILE A 491 -9.88 20.75 5.33
N VAL A 492 -9.99 20.75 3.99
CA VAL A 492 -11.14 20.11 3.33
C VAL A 492 -11.20 18.62 3.62
N SER A 493 -10.07 17.92 3.56
CA SER A 493 -10.00 16.49 3.89
C SER A 493 -10.35 16.22 5.35
N SER A 494 -9.92 17.09 6.27
CA SER A 494 -10.32 17.03 7.69
C SER A 494 -11.83 17.24 7.88
N LEU A 495 -12.45 18.16 7.13
CA LEU A 495 -13.90 18.39 7.19
C LEU A 495 -14.68 17.18 6.69
N LYS A 496 -14.21 16.48 5.64
CA LYS A 496 -14.83 15.23 5.20
C LYS A 496 -14.76 14.15 6.28
N PHE A 497 -13.61 14.02 6.93
CA PHE A 497 -13.42 13.07 8.03
C PHE A 497 -14.38 13.38 9.19
N ILE A 498 -14.49 14.65 9.60
CA ILE A 498 -15.42 15.09 10.64
C ILE A 498 -16.87 14.85 10.24
N HIS A 499 -17.22 15.13 8.98
CA HIS A 499 -18.55 14.86 8.45
C HIS A 499 -18.88 13.37 8.59
N ALA A 500 -18.02 12.49 8.09
CA ALA A 500 -18.21 11.04 8.15
C ALA A 500 -18.31 10.50 9.59
N LEU A 501 -17.56 11.10 10.52
CA LEU A 501 -17.64 10.76 11.94
C LEU A 501 -18.98 11.18 12.56
N ARG A 502 -19.47 12.40 12.25
CA ARG A 502 -20.72 12.94 12.80
C ARG A 502 -21.96 12.27 12.23
N THR A 503 -21.93 11.89 10.96
CA THR A 503 -23.00 11.13 10.31
C THR A 503 -22.91 9.63 10.57
N GLU A 504 -21.90 9.21 11.33
CA GLU A 504 -21.58 7.81 11.62
C GLU A 504 -21.40 6.94 10.36
N THR A 505 -20.99 7.54 9.23
CA THR A 505 -20.72 6.82 7.98
C THR A 505 -19.26 6.36 7.87
N MET A 506 -18.41 6.70 8.84
CA MET A 506 -17.04 6.20 8.92
C MET A 506 -17.04 4.71 9.24
N LYS A 507 -16.25 3.93 8.49
CA LYS A 507 -16.12 2.49 8.69
C LYS A 507 -15.52 2.20 10.07
N PRO A 508 -16.09 1.28 10.87
CA PRO A 508 -15.50 0.86 12.13
C PRO A 508 -14.11 0.23 11.93
N ASP A 509 -13.21 0.51 12.86
CA ASP A 509 -11.86 -0.06 12.82
C ASP A 509 -11.89 -1.53 13.24
N VAL A 510 -11.20 -2.37 12.48
CA VAL A 510 -11.12 -3.82 12.71
C VAL A 510 -9.66 -4.27 12.67
N TRP A 511 -9.23 -5.04 13.66
CA TRP A 511 -7.97 -5.76 13.61
C TRP A 511 -8.22 -7.21 13.22
N ARG A 512 -7.82 -7.57 11.99
CA ARG A 512 -8.15 -8.86 11.34
C ARG A 512 -9.66 -9.05 11.19
N THR A 513 -10.32 -9.53 12.23
CA THR A 513 -11.77 -9.80 12.29
C THR A 513 -12.41 -9.23 13.56
N THR A 514 -11.60 -8.67 14.47
CA THR A 514 -12.07 -8.18 15.76
C THR A 514 -12.26 -6.67 15.68
N PRO A 515 -13.46 -6.14 15.95
CA PRO A 515 -13.68 -4.71 16.04
C PRO A 515 -12.82 -4.06 17.12
N LEU A 516 -12.37 -2.84 16.86
CA LEU A 516 -11.63 -2.01 17.81
C LEU A 516 -12.56 -0.97 18.43
N CYS A 517 -12.16 -0.46 19.59
CA CYS A 517 -12.88 0.61 20.27
C CYS A 517 -12.78 1.91 19.47
N MET A 518 -13.93 2.51 19.14
CA MET A 518 -14.00 3.78 18.42
C MET A 518 -14.32 4.96 19.34
N ASN A 519 -14.49 4.74 20.66
CA ASN A 519 -14.97 5.77 21.60
C ASN A 519 -14.14 7.07 21.58
N GLN A 520 -12.82 6.95 21.42
CA GLN A 520 -11.90 8.09 21.40
C GLN A 520 -12.13 9.06 20.23
N PHE A 521 -12.69 8.59 19.11
CA PHE A 521 -13.01 9.47 17.98
C PHE A 521 -14.02 10.55 18.36
N ARG A 522 -14.92 10.30 19.34
CA ARG A 522 -15.85 11.30 19.89
C ARG A 522 -15.14 12.51 20.51
N MET A 523 -13.88 12.33 20.91
CA MET A 523 -13.06 13.34 21.56
C MET A 523 -11.94 13.88 20.66
N LEU A 524 -11.82 13.41 19.40
CA LEU A 524 -10.74 13.85 18.51
C LEU A 524 -10.89 15.32 18.07
N PHE A 525 -12.12 15.76 17.80
CA PHE A 525 -12.41 17.12 17.36
C PHE A 525 -13.29 17.87 18.35
N ALA A 526 -13.19 19.20 18.32
CA ALA A 526 -13.92 20.09 19.21
C ALA A 526 -13.65 19.82 20.70
N THR A 527 -12.48 19.28 21.01
CA THR A 527 -12.06 18.88 22.36
C THR A 527 -10.82 19.64 22.78
N ALA A 528 -10.86 20.23 23.97
CA ALA A 528 -9.72 20.89 24.61
C ALA A 528 -9.49 20.33 26.00
N ARG A 529 -8.23 20.26 26.38
CA ARG A 529 -7.85 20.17 27.79
C ARG A 529 -7.91 21.57 28.40
N CYS A 530 -8.76 21.77 29.39
CA CYS A 530 -8.94 23.05 30.05
C CYS A 530 -8.28 23.02 31.44
N PRO A 531 -7.30 23.88 31.72
CA PRO A 531 -6.75 24.02 33.06
C PRO A 531 -7.82 24.54 34.03
N THR A 532 -7.88 23.94 35.22
CA THR A 532 -8.72 24.44 36.34
C THR A 532 -7.89 24.65 37.59
N GLU A 533 -8.48 25.25 38.64
CA GLU A 533 -7.77 25.56 39.89
C GLU A 533 -7.26 24.31 40.62
N THR A 534 -7.89 23.15 40.41
CA THR A 534 -7.53 21.89 41.08
C THR A 534 -6.94 20.89 40.09
N ASN A 535 -7.75 20.38 39.16
CA ASN A 535 -7.36 19.39 38.15
C ASN A 535 -7.84 19.79 36.77
N ASP A 536 -7.04 19.51 35.75
CA ASP A 536 -7.44 19.80 34.37
C ASP A 536 -8.69 18.99 34.02
N ALA A 537 -9.53 19.55 33.16
CA ALA A 537 -10.76 18.93 32.72
C ALA A 537 -10.87 18.97 31.21
N VAL A 538 -11.54 17.98 30.64
CA VAL A 538 -11.76 17.91 29.19
C VAL A 538 -13.04 18.65 28.87
N GLN A 539 -12.97 19.55 27.90
CA GLN A 539 -14.13 20.20 27.33
C GLN A 539 -14.35 19.71 25.90
N VAL A 540 -15.46 19.00 25.68
CA VAL A 540 -15.93 18.59 24.35
C VAL A 540 -17.08 19.50 23.91
N ALA A 541 -17.03 20.00 22.68
CA ALA A 541 -18.06 20.84 22.08
C ALA A 541 -18.64 20.16 20.82
N PRO A 542 -19.52 19.15 20.96
CA PRO A 542 -19.93 18.29 19.84
C PRO A 542 -20.59 19.07 18.69
N ASN A 543 -21.29 20.17 19.00
CA ASN A 543 -21.99 21.01 18.03
C ASN A 543 -21.12 22.15 17.45
N SER A 544 -19.80 22.09 17.60
CA SER A 544 -18.92 23.11 17.05
C SER A 544 -18.95 23.15 15.53
N LYS A 545 -18.80 24.34 14.94
CA LYS A 545 -18.88 24.57 13.50
C LYS A 545 -17.66 25.28 12.94
N HIS A 546 -16.79 25.82 13.79
CA HIS A 546 -15.67 26.67 13.38
C HIS A 546 -14.32 25.98 13.56
N ILE A 547 -13.37 26.40 12.73
CA ILE A 547 -11.94 26.16 12.93
C ILE A 547 -11.27 27.46 13.36
N VAL A 548 -10.07 27.34 13.92
CA VAL A 548 -9.23 28.49 14.26
C VAL A 548 -7.96 28.41 13.43
N ILE A 549 -7.62 29.51 12.75
CA ILE A 549 -6.36 29.67 12.03
C ILE A 549 -5.44 30.52 12.89
N VAL A 550 -4.22 30.04 13.13
CA VAL A 550 -3.17 30.80 13.82
C VAL A 550 -2.09 31.15 12.82
N CYS A 551 -1.89 32.44 12.57
CA CYS A 551 -0.84 32.92 11.67
C CYS A 551 -0.10 34.06 12.34
N ARG A 552 1.22 33.91 12.52
CA ARG A 552 2.08 34.87 13.24
C ARG A 552 1.42 35.31 14.56
N ASN A 553 1.05 34.36 15.42
CA ASN A 553 0.42 34.59 16.73
C ASN A 553 -0.96 35.33 16.69
N GLN A 554 -1.55 35.48 15.52
CA GLN A 554 -2.88 36.07 15.38
C GLN A 554 -3.89 34.96 15.15
N PHE A 555 -4.98 35.00 15.92
CA PHE A 555 -6.04 34.00 15.91
C PHE A 555 -7.22 34.50 15.07
N TYR A 556 -7.52 33.76 14.01
CA TYR A 556 -8.66 33.99 13.12
C TYR A 556 -9.60 32.80 13.24
N TRP A 557 -10.88 32.99 12.98
CA TRP A 557 -11.85 31.91 13.01
C TRP A 557 -12.98 32.18 12.03
N PHE A 558 -13.55 31.11 11.50
CA PHE A 558 -14.75 31.16 10.66
C PHE A 558 -15.46 29.80 10.74
N ASP A 559 -16.77 29.83 10.53
CA ASP A 559 -17.58 28.61 10.45
C ASP A 559 -17.28 27.87 9.15
N VAL A 560 -17.19 26.55 9.24
CA VAL A 560 -16.85 25.63 8.15
C VAL A 560 -17.86 24.49 8.00
N MET A 561 -18.82 24.38 8.91
CA MET A 561 -19.89 23.39 8.87
C MET A 561 -21.27 23.98 9.16
N TRP A 562 -22.28 23.39 8.55
CA TRP A 562 -23.69 23.63 8.83
C TRP A 562 -24.16 22.85 10.07
N GLU A 563 -25.40 23.05 10.50
CA GLU A 563 -26.00 22.36 11.66
C GLU A 563 -26.16 20.86 11.45
N ASP A 564 -26.35 20.44 10.20
CA ASP A 564 -26.45 19.04 9.80
C ASP A 564 -25.08 18.33 9.70
N GLY A 565 -23.99 19.05 9.99
CA GLY A 565 -22.63 18.52 9.92
C GLY A 565 -22.03 18.46 8.51
N THR A 566 -22.71 19.00 7.49
CA THR A 566 -22.14 19.14 6.13
C THR A 566 -21.18 20.32 6.05
N ALA A 567 -20.21 20.25 5.12
CA ALA A 567 -19.26 21.34 4.91
C ALA A 567 -20.00 22.59 4.38
N ALA A 568 -19.83 23.71 5.07
CA ALA A 568 -20.48 24.98 4.74
C ALA A 568 -19.65 25.90 3.84
N ILE A 569 -18.42 25.50 3.55
CA ILE A 569 -17.44 26.32 2.85
C ILE A 569 -16.79 25.51 1.71
N THR A 570 -16.59 26.15 0.57
CA THR A 570 -15.91 25.55 -0.57
C THR A 570 -14.39 25.64 -0.43
N GLU A 571 -13.67 24.79 -1.17
CA GLU A 571 -12.20 24.81 -1.21
C GLU A 571 -11.66 26.19 -1.65
N ARG A 572 -12.32 26.83 -2.62
CA ARG A 572 -11.95 28.16 -3.10
C ARG A 572 -12.11 29.23 -2.02
N GLU A 573 -13.21 29.19 -1.27
CA GLU A 573 -13.46 30.14 -0.19
C GLU A 573 -12.48 29.96 0.97
N ILE A 574 -12.15 28.71 1.33
CA ILE A 574 -11.09 28.43 2.32
C ILE A 574 -9.77 29.05 1.84
N MET A 575 -9.37 28.78 0.59
CA MET A 575 -8.12 29.29 0.03
C MET A 575 -8.07 30.82 0.04
N ASP A 576 -9.15 31.49 -0.36
CA ASP A 576 -9.23 32.96 -0.37
C ASP A 576 -9.23 33.54 1.06
N ASN A 577 -9.87 32.88 2.02
CA ASN A 577 -9.80 33.26 3.44
C ASN A 577 -8.38 33.11 3.99
N LEU A 578 -7.69 31.99 3.70
CA LEU A 578 -6.32 31.78 4.14
C LEU A 578 -5.35 32.81 3.55
N ARG A 579 -5.50 33.17 2.26
CA ARG A 579 -4.69 34.25 1.64
C ARG A 579 -4.88 35.57 2.38
N ARG A 580 -6.14 35.98 2.62
CA ARG A 580 -6.45 37.21 3.35
C ARG A 580 -5.92 37.20 4.78
N ILE A 581 -5.96 36.05 5.45
CA ILE A 581 -5.40 35.86 6.79
C ILE A 581 -3.89 36.05 6.79
N VAL A 582 -3.19 35.45 5.82
CA VAL A 582 -1.74 35.61 5.66
C VAL A 582 -1.38 37.08 5.37
N ASP A 583 -2.13 37.74 4.49
CA ASP A 583 -1.93 39.16 4.16
C ASP A 583 -2.16 40.08 5.37
N ASP A 584 -3.26 39.89 6.12
CA ASP A 584 -3.54 40.65 7.35
C ASP A 584 -2.45 40.41 8.40
N ALA A 585 -2.08 39.14 8.61
CA ALA A 585 -1.07 38.78 9.60
C ALA A 585 0.29 39.42 9.29
N ASN A 586 0.64 39.54 8.00
CA ASN A 586 1.87 40.19 7.53
C ASN A 586 1.85 41.72 7.62
N SER A 587 0.68 42.34 7.67
CA SER A 587 0.54 43.79 7.79
C SER A 587 0.92 44.35 9.17
N ARG A 588 0.94 43.50 10.21
CA ARG A 588 1.17 43.94 11.60
C ARG A 588 2.65 43.91 12.01
N PRO A 589 3.14 44.91 12.77
CA PRO A 589 4.53 44.94 13.24
C PRO A 589 4.85 43.79 14.21
N PRO A 590 6.01 43.11 14.08
CA PRO A 590 6.39 41.98 14.95
C PRO A 590 6.36 42.27 16.46
N ALA A 591 6.71 43.48 16.88
CA ALA A 591 6.69 43.88 18.30
C ALA A 591 5.27 43.92 18.90
N THR A 592 4.27 44.31 18.12
CA THR A 592 2.86 44.29 18.57
C THR A 592 2.34 42.87 18.66
N VAL A 593 2.74 42.02 17.72
CA VAL A 593 2.37 40.62 17.64
C VAL A 593 2.91 39.85 18.85
N SER A 594 4.19 40.01 19.20
CA SER A 594 4.81 39.29 20.33
C SER A 594 4.22 39.66 21.68
N SER A 595 3.80 40.92 21.87
CA SER A 595 3.17 41.39 23.12
C SER A 595 1.80 40.74 23.42
N SER A 596 1.18 40.11 22.43
CA SER A 596 -0.15 39.48 22.52
C SER A 596 -0.09 37.96 22.36
N ALA A 597 1.04 37.34 22.72
CA ALA A 597 1.32 35.91 22.55
C ALA A 597 0.55 34.98 23.51
N VAL A 598 -0.78 35.02 23.44
CA VAL A 598 -1.68 34.26 24.31
C VAL A 598 -1.55 32.74 24.13
N GLY A 599 -1.13 32.26 22.95
CA GLY A 599 -0.89 30.84 22.71
C GLY A 599 0.24 30.25 23.56
N VAL A 600 1.26 31.06 23.89
CA VAL A 600 2.39 30.65 24.74
C VAL A 600 1.92 30.29 26.15
N LEU A 601 0.78 30.82 26.61
CA LEU A 601 0.24 30.49 27.93
C LEU A 601 -0.16 29.02 28.05
N THR A 602 -0.36 28.32 26.93
CA THR A 602 -0.59 26.85 26.93
C THR A 602 0.70 26.05 27.20
N THR A 603 1.88 26.68 27.15
CA THR A 603 3.16 26.06 27.52
C THR A 603 3.49 26.20 29.01
N GLU A 604 2.77 27.03 29.74
CA GLU A 604 3.02 27.31 31.16
C GLU A 604 2.56 26.19 32.11
N HIS A 605 3.00 26.32 33.36
CA HIS A 605 2.50 25.47 34.44
C HIS A 605 0.97 25.65 34.61
N ARG A 606 0.24 24.53 34.73
CA ARG A 606 -1.22 24.48 34.54
C ARG A 606 -2.07 25.31 35.50
N VAL A 607 -1.53 25.70 36.65
CA VAL A 607 -2.24 26.51 37.66
C VAL A 607 -2.37 27.99 37.25
N SER A 608 -1.57 28.47 36.29
CA SER A 608 -1.36 29.91 36.05
C SER A 608 -2.25 30.56 34.98
N TRP A 609 -3.02 29.81 34.19
CA TRP A 609 -3.79 30.39 33.08
C TRP A 609 -5.16 29.72 32.88
N ALA A 610 -6.22 30.53 32.79
CA ALA A 610 -7.57 30.05 32.48
C ALA A 610 -8.38 31.16 31.80
N LYS A 611 -9.22 30.77 30.82
CA LYS A 611 -10.38 31.50 30.24
C LYS A 611 -10.26 32.00 28.78
N LEU A 612 -10.06 31.12 27.79
CA LEU A 612 -10.27 31.46 26.37
C LEU A 612 -11.19 30.47 25.62
N ARG A 613 -12.48 30.49 25.99
CA ARG A 613 -13.52 29.53 25.56
C ARG A 613 -13.80 29.43 24.05
N LYS A 614 -13.43 30.41 23.23
CA LYS A 614 -13.68 30.36 21.77
C LYS A 614 -12.71 29.43 21.04
N ILE A 615 -11.44 29.39 21.49
CA ILE A 615 -10.42 28.50 20.94
C ILE A 615 -10.71 27.07 21.40
N ASP A 616 -11.09 26.91 22.67
CA ASP A 616 -11.42 25.62 23.29
C ASP A 616 -12.59 24.90 22.62
N ARG A 617 -13.47 25.61 21.90
CA ARG A 617 -14.59 25.00 21.18
C ARG A 617 -14.31 24.70 19.72
N ALA A 618 -13.21 25.19 19.14
CA ALA A 618 -12.90 24.98 17.73
C ALA A 618 -12.71 23.50 17.41
N LEU A 619 -13.11 23.07 16.22
CA LEU A 619 -12.97 21.69 15.74
C LEU A 619 -11.51 21.21 15.82
N PHE A 620 -10.61 22.01 15.29
CA PHE A 620 -9.16 21.87 15.36
C PHE A 620 -8.52 23.24 15.03
N LEU A 621 -7.21 23.37 15.27
CA LEU A 621 -6.44 24.54 14.84
C LEU A 621 -5.66 24.26 13.56
N VAL A 622 -5.41 25.31 12.78
CA VAL A 622 -4.45 25.30 11.67
C VAL A 622 -3.42 26.38 11.91
N CYS A 623 -2.16 25.98 12.07
CA CYS A 623 -1.04 26.86 12.33
C CYS A 623 -0.26 27.10 11.03
N LEU A 624 -0.33 28.31 10.50
CA LEU A 624 0.42 28.74 9.31
C LEU A 624 1.76 29.34 9.77
N ASP A 625 2.81 28.54 9.67
CA ASP A 625 4.15 28.86 10.13
C ASP A 625 4.99 29.52 9.03
N HIS A 626 5.77 30.52 9.40
CA HIS A 626 6.69 31.23 8.49
C HIS A 626 8.07 30.55 8.37
N THR A 627 8.20 29.33 8.87
CA THR A 627 9.44 28.54 8.82
C THR A 627 9.43 27.60 7.63
N SER A 628 10.62 27.24 7.14
CA SER A 628 10.82 26.31 6.02
C SER A 628 11.86 25.24 6.38
N PRO A 629 11.52 24.30 7.27
CA PRO A 629 12.46 23.27 7.71
C PRO A 629 12.81 22.34 6.54
N PRO A 630 14.10 22.11 6.25
CA PRO A 630 14.53 21.33 5.09
C PRO A 630 14.50 19.81 5.33
N THR A 631 14.50 19.36 6.58
CA THR A 631 14.45 17.94 6.94
C THR A 631 13.33 17.64 7.93
N ALA A 632 12.92 16.37 8.00
CA ALA A 632 11.97 15.90 9.01
C ALA A 632 12.45 16.15 10.45
N SER A 633 13.77 16.07 10.69
CA SER A 633 14.39 16.37 11.98
C SER A 633 14.23 17.86 12.35
N ASP A 634 14.43 18.77 11.38
CA ASP A 634 14.23 20.21 11.61
C ASP A 634 12.75 20.55 11.84
N PHE A 635 11.86 19.83 11.14
CA PHE A 635 10.42 19.98 11.35
C PHE A 635 9.97 19.45 12.71
N ALA A 636 10.58 18.39 13.25
CA ALA A 636 10.24 17.83 14.56
C ALA A 636 10.26 18.89 15.67
N SER A 637 11.29 19.74 15.71
CA SER A 637 11.38 20.85 16.68
C SER A 637 10.25 21.87 16.48
N THR A 638 9.94 22.18 15.22
CA THR A 638 8.84 23.08 14.86
C THR A 638 7.48 22.52 15.28
N ALA A 639 7.24 21.23 15.07
CA ALA A 639 5.99 20.55 15.39
C ALA A 639 5.80 20.35 16.91
N LEU A 640 6.89 20.10 17.63
CA LEU A 640 6.85 19.77 19.04
C LEU A 640 6.75 21.01 19.95
N HIS A 641 7.57 22.03 19.73
CA HIS A 641 7.62 23.23 20.58
C HIS A 641 7.68 24.57 19.81
N GLY A 642 7.86 24.52 18.49
CA GLY A 642 8.02 25.71 17.65
C GLY A 642 9.41 26.33 17.75
N THR A 643 9.78 27.13 16.75
CA THR A 643 11.05 27.89 16.77
C THR A 643 10.97 29.03 17.77
N TYR A 644 12.10 29.37 18.38
CA TYR A 644 12.20 30.43 19.38
C TYR A 644 13.45 31.28 19.12
N GLU A 645 13.29 32.61 19.11
CA GLU A 645 14.38 33.57 19.00
C GLU A 645 14.01 34.87 19.72
N ILE A 646 14.95 35.53 20.39
CA ILE A 646 14.72 36.84 21.03
C ILE A 646 15.34 37.93 20.16
N VAL A 647 14.50 38.76 19.54
CA VAL A 647 14.93 39.89 18.71
C VAL A 647 14.52 41.19 19.39
N GLN A 648 15.50 42.06 19.66
CA GLN A 648 15.27 43.37 20.32
C GLN A 648 14.43 43.25 21.62
N GLY A 649 14.69 42.22 22.43
CA GLY A 649 14.00 41.97 23.69
C GLY A 649 12.59 41.38 23.56
N HIS A 650 12.14 41.02 22.35
CA HIS A 650 10.84 40.41 22.11
C HIS A 650 11.00 38.96 21.65
N GLN A 651 10.16 38.07 22.18
CA GLN A 651 10.07 36.69 21.70
C GLN A 651 9.54 36.68 20.26
N THR A 652 10.22 35.93 19.40
CA THR A 652 9.90 35.71 17.98
C THR A 652 10.03 34.22 17.65
N GLY A 653 9.51 33.81 16.49
CA GLY A 653 9.45 32.40 16.08
C GLY A 653 8.05 31.79 16.17
N THR A 654 7.95 30.50 15.86
CA THR A 654 6.67 29.79 15.74
C THR A 654 6.15 29.23 17.06
N CYS A 655 6.93 29.30 18.15
CA CYS A 655 6.48 28.91 19.49
C CYS A 655 5.24 29.70 19.98
N MET A 656 5.03 30.90 19.43
CA MET A 656 3.85 31.74 19.70
C MET A 656 2.63 31.39 18.83
N ASN A 657 2.80 30.54 17.81
CA ASN A 657 1.81 30.23 16.79
C ASN A 657 1.13 28.88 17.07
N ARG A 658 0.77 28.63 18.34
CA ARG A 658 0.34 27.31 18.85
C ARG A 658 -0.76 27.42 19.89
N TRP A 659 -1.50 26.32 20.04
CA TRP A 659 -2.42 26.11 21.15
C TRP A 659 -2.36 24.63 21.56
N TYR A 660 -1.48 24.30 22.50
CA TYR A 660 -1.10 22.91 22.78
C TYR A 660 -2.19 22.07 23.47
N ASP A 661 -3.24 22.70 23.98
CA ASP A 661 -4.30 21.97 24.67
C ASP A 661 -5.33 21.33 23.71
N LYS A 662 -5.04 21.29 22.39
CA LYS A 662 -5.94 20.79 21.33
C LYS A 662 -5.17 20.15 20.16
N LEU A 663 -5.91 19.46 19.28
CA LEU A 663 -5.45 19.04 17.95
C LEU A 663 -5.16 20.26 17.07
N GLN A 664 -3.96 20.32 16.52
CA GLN A 664 -3.50 21.39 15.63
C GLN A 664 -2.73 20.82 14.42
N ILE A 665 -3.14 21.25 13.22
CA ILE A 665 -2.47 20.96 11.96
C ILE A 665 -1.47 22.09 11.70
N ILE A 666 -0.20 21.78 11.56
CA ILE A 666 0.88 22.75 11.34
C ILE A 666 1.29 22.68 9.88
N VAL A 667 1.36 23.83 9.21
CA VAL A 667 1.80 23.92 7.80
C VAL A 667 2.85 25.03 7.69
N CYS A 668 4.06 24.64 7.33
CA CYS A 668 5.21 25.51 7.09
C CYS A 668 5.13 26.23 5.73
N ASP A 669 5.95 27.25 5.54
CA ASP A 669 5.95 28.11 4.34
C ASP A 669 6.35 27.34 3.07
N ASN A 670 7.30 26.41 3.21
CA ASN A 670 7.68 25.44 2.17
C ASN A 670 6.66 24.29 1.97
N GLY A 671 5.52 24.36 2.64
CA GLY A 671 4.46 23.37 2.57
C GLY A 671 4.62 22.18 3.51
N VAL A 672 5.77 21.95 4.16
CA VAL A 672 5.96 20.84 5.10
C VAL A 672 4.87 20.89 6.18
N ALA A 673 4.23 19.75 6.47
CA ALA A 673 3.07 19.71 7.35
C ALA A 673 3.15 18.61 8.39
N GLY A 674 2.40 18.79 9.48
CA GLY A 674 2.34 17.85 10.59
C GLY A 674 1.12 18.06 11.45
N VAL A 675 0.90 17.13 12.37
CA VAL A 675 -0.20 17.17 13.33
C VAL A 675 0.40 17.10 14.73
N ASN A 676 0.13 18.10 15.56
CA ASN A 676 0.41 18.05 17.01
C ASN A 676 -0.94 17.93 17.73
N PHE A 677 -1.00 17.14 18.79
CA PHE A 677 -2.26 16.91 19.50
C PHE A 677 -2.06 16.70 20.98
N GLU A 678 -3.11 17.00 21.74
CA GLU A 678 -3.18 16.79 23.17
C GLU A 678 -3.48 15.31 23.44
N HIS A 679 -2.57 14.63 24.15
CA HIS A 679 -2.57 13.16 24.30
C HIS A 679 -3.51 12.64 25.41
N SER A 680 -3.98 13.47 26.34
CA SER A 680 -4.66 12.98 27.54
C SER A 680 -5.98 12.24 27.26
N VAL A 681 -6.64 12.53 26.14
CA VAL A 681 -7.97 11.99 25.79
C VAL A 681 -8.01 11.13 24.53
N VAL A 682 -6.96 11.17 23.72
CA VAL A 682 -6.87 10.45 22.45
C VAL A 682 -5.50 9.80 22.34
N ASP A 683 -5.51 8.50 22.10
CA ASP A 683 -4.30 7.73 21.85
C ASP A 683 -3.79 7.99 20.43
N GLY A 684 -2.49 7.73 20.24
CA GLY A 684 -1.83 7.91 18.95
C GLY A 684 -2.47 7.14 17.79
N HIS A 685 -3.11 5.99 18.04
CA HIS A 685 -3.79 5.21 17.00
C HIS A 685 -4.96 5.98 16.36
N THR A 686 -5.80 6.61 17.19
CA THR A 686 -6.96 7.41 16.74
C THR A 686 -6.52 8.57 15.85
N VAL A 687 -5.44 9.26 16.24
CA VAL A 687 -4.90 10.39 15.46
C VAL A 687 -4.16 9.90 14.21
N LEU A 688 -3.51 8.74 14.26
CA LEU A 688 -2.85 8.13 13.11
C LEU A 688 -3.86 7.77 12.03
N ARG A 689 -5.02 7.21 12.41
CA ARG A 689 -6.11 6.94 11.47
C ARG A 689 -6.59 8.23 10.79
N PHE A 690 -6.79 9.29 11.55
CA PHE A 690 -7.13 10.60 10.99
C PHE A 690 -6.06 11.12 10.03
N ALA A 691 -4.79 11.09 10.41
CA ALA A 691 -3.69 11.56 9.56
C ALA A 691 -3.59 10.75 8.25
N SER A 692 -3.75 9.43 8.32
CA SER A 692 -3.72 8.52 7.18
C SER A 692 -4.89 8.79 6.21
N ASP A 693 -6.12 8.92 6.72
CA ASP A 693 -7.30 9.15 5.88
C ASP A 693 -7.25 10.55 5.22
N VAL A 694 -6.80 11.56 5.97
CA VAL A 694 -6.61 12.91 5.42
C VAL A 694 -5.55 12.90 4.31
N PHE A 695 -4.41 12.26 4.54
CA PHE A 695 -3.37 12.15 3.52
C PHE A 695 -3.87 11.40 2.28
N THR A 696 -4.53 10.25 2.48
CA THR A 696 -5.09 9.43 1.40
C THR A 696 -6.12 10.19 0.58
N ASP A 697 -7.06 10.91 1.23
CA ASP A 697 -8.02 11.76 0.52
C ASP A 697 -7.35 12.89 -0.26
N THR A 698 -6.26 13.51 0.25
CA THR A 698 -5.54 14.52 -0.52
C THR A 698 -4.92 13.96 -1.81
N VAL A 699 -4.43 12.71 -1.78
CA VAL A 699 -3.89 11.99 -2.95
C VAL A 699 -5.02 11.56 -3.91
N ILE A 700 -6.11 10.98 -3.40
CA ILE A 700 -7.25 10.50 -4.21
C ILE A 700 -8.03 11.65 -4.85
N ARG A 701 -8.25 12.77 -4.15
CA ARG A 701 -8.97 13.91 -4.73
C ARG A 701 -8.28 14.45 -5.97
N TYR A 702 -6.96 14.34 -6.05
CA TYR A 702 -6.23 14.67 -7.26
C TYR A 702 -6.50 13.69 -8.41
N SER A 703 -6.57 12.39 -8.14
CA SER A 703 -6.91 11.39 -9.18
C SER A 703 -8.35 11.55 -9.70
N SER A 704 -9.25 12.19 -8.94
CA SER A 704 -10.66 12.40 -9.31
C SER A 704 -10.98 13.73 -10.03
N VAL A 705 -10.06 14.71 -10.03
CA VAL A 705 -10.25 16.03 -10.67
C VAL A 705 -9.58 16.09 -12.07
N LEU A 706 -8.90 15.02 -12.48
CA LEU A 706 -8.30 14.81 -13.80
C LEU A 706 -9.06 13.75 -14.59
#